data_AF-A0A518HJ17-F1
#
_entry.id   AF-A0A518HJ17-F1
#
_cell.length_a   1.000
_cell.length_b   1.000
_cell.length_c   1.000
_cell.angle_alpha   90.00
_cell.angle_beta   90.00
_cell.angle_gamma   90.00
#
_symmetry.space_group_name_H-M   'P 1'
#
loop_
_entity.id
_entity.type
_entity.pdbx_description
1 polymer ?
#
loop_
_entity_poly.entity_id
_entity_poly.type
_entity_poly.pdbx_seq_one_letter_code
_entity_poly.pdbx_strand_id
1 'polypeptide(L)'
;MRGLPILVCCCWFASPWGVGQEPVGAEGMTFRFIDGGRFVQGMDGGERALQQAFPLSTTGQSYGNAEGPAHVTWLTKPYQIAETEVTVGQFRRFVEATGYQTTAERGLTEMVGWQPTPEDKPLYQSHDFVRDTKFSWKNPGFEQTDDHPVVGVSLTDAKAYCQWLSQRDGVRYRLPTEAEWEFACRAGTTSWFSFGDTAQGVSHRHANLGHVELENHRKHAAERQWLLDWDNDSGDGYLFTAPVGSYTRNPWGIADMHGNVWEWCEDLWLDTVYKDYERPRYDQPGGVAVDPVNRDRPQTTTNDFHVIRGGCWYNGDLACRSSARVPWDADDASCYVGFRIVQAADPDQSTAAREAYEAEQAAIAAIEAAGGKRYASRGLDIEVRLEGANVDESVFQGLAKLPDLQRLRLGWRGRDAKLSQQGLDAIAKLNQLQVLEFNSGLGIAALDLSVLTRMNELQVLRFPRDAPLNDGHLAALAEFTSLREFQCFGTAGGLTDEGLGRLGRNQDLETLLAWENEATGAYLKHLQGCPLSTLASTAPYGNAGTMDDEGAANLSSFPGLRSLTLDGQSQLSGASMKRIAALDELRRLSLQRCSGIADAEMFPLSKLQQLRDINLMGSSAGDVAAKALGMIPRLESVRMGNDASGPTDVLTDAGAAELSNAFSIRDLDLMSNGLTDRGLKSLGRINRLTRLTITSNQVTGSGLGPLTQLPDLRDLSLQTPGLEDVAFEYLAAAKSVEKLRLAHRGIRPPAALTNDGMMKIRGATWLKELWLPRNDTGITETKINELNELLPKTNVIPYTVTWN
;
A
#
# COMPACT_ATOMS: atom_id res chain seq x y z
N MET A 1 -38.43 16.05 37.15
CA MET A 1 -39.12 17.32 36.80
C MET A 1 -38.09 18.42 36.64
N ARG A 2 -38.29 19.27 35.62
CA ARG A 2 -37.46 20.38 35.13
C ARG A 2 -36.34 19.96 34.16
N GLY A 3 -36.75 19.85 32.90
CA GLY A 3 -35.87 19.86 31.75
C GLY A 3 -35.44 21.28 31.38
N LEU A 4 -34.27 21.36 30.75
CA LEU A 4 -33.83 22.47 29.91
C LEU A 4 -33.49 21.88 28.53
N PRO A 5 -33.89 22.53 27.43
CA PRO A 5 -33.72 22.00 26.09
C PRO A 5 -32.29 22.24 25.58
N ILE A 6 -31.70 21.21 24.99
CA ILE A 6 -30.48 21.32 24.19
C ILE A 6 -30.92 21.80 22.81
N LEU A 7 -30.61 23.06 22.49
CA LEU A 7 -30.65 23.57 21.13
C LEU A 7 -29.50 22.92 20.35
N VAL A 8 -29.80 21.84 19.63
CA VAL A 8 -28.93 21.34 18.58
C VAL A 8 -29.16 22.24 17.37
N CYS A 9 -28.20 23.12 17.09
CA CYS A 9 -28.18 23.91 15.86
C CYS A 9 -27.75 22.98 14.72
N CYS A 10 -28.71 22.23 14.16
CA CYS A 10 -28.53 21.54 12.89
C CYS A 10 -28.55 22.58 11.78
N CYS A 11 -27.37 23.00 11.31
CA CYS A 11 -27.24 23.71 10.05
C CYS A 11 -27.55 22.73 8.91
N TRP A 12 -28.84 22.56 8.60
CA TRP A 12 -29.28 22.09 7.30
C TRP A 12 -28.86 23.15 6.27
N PHE A 13 -27.86 22.85 5.45
CA PHE A 13 -27.78 23.48 4.13
C PHE A 13 -28.95 22.93 3.31
N ALA A 14 -30.08 23.61 3.38
CA ALA A 14 -31.14 23.46 2.41
C ALA A 14 -30.59 23.95 1.07
N SER A 15 -30.29 23.02 0.15
CA SER A 15 -30.15 23.36 -1.26
C SER A 15 -31.41 24.10 -1.71
N PRO A 16 -31.31 25.24 -2.41
CA PRO A 16 -32.46 25.98 -2.89
C PRO A 16 -32.95 25.35 -4.19
N TRP A 17 -33.44 24.11 -4.09
CA TRP A 17 -34.20 23.48 -5.16
C TRP A 17 -35.48 22.98 -4.51
N GLY A 18 -36.55 23.74 -4.73
CA GLY A 18 -37.89 23.30 -4.34
C GLY A 18 -38.14 21.92 -4.92
N VAL A 19 -38.87 21.09 -4.16
CA VAL A 19 -39.49 19.87 -4.65
C VAL A 19 -40.54 20.28 -5.70
N GLY A 20 -40.06 20.64 -6.88
CA GLY A 20 -40.88 20.71 -8.08
C GLY A 20 -41.28 19.29 -8.42
N GLN A 21 -42.56 19.09 -8.77
CA GLN A 21 -43.05 17.81 -9.25
C GLN A 21 -42.07 17.24 -10.28
N GLU A 22 -41.48 16.08 -9.96
CA GLU A 22 -40.62 15.35 -10.90
C GLU A 22 -41.46 15.04 -12.15
N PRO A 23 -40.96 15.35 -13.36
CA PRO A 23 -41.71 15.07 -14.57
C PRO A 23 -41.91 13.56 -14.65
N VAL A 24 -43.17 13.13 -14.61
CA VAL A 24 -43.54 11.75 -14.97
C VAL A 24 -43.02 11.54 -16.39
N GLY A 25 -41.99 10.69 -16.52
CA GLY A 25 -41.34 10.42 -17.77
C GLY A 25 -42.23 9.61 -18.71
N ALA A 26 -41.68 9.32 -19.88
CA ALA A 26 -42.25 8.42 -20.87
C ALA A 26 -42.87 7.17 -20.23
N GLU A 27 -44.10 6.80 -20.61
CA GLU A 27 -44.74 5.57 -20.16
C GLU A 27 -44.98 5.40 -18.64
N GLY A 28 -44.97 6.50 -17.87
CA GLY A 28 -45.09 6.45 -16.41
C GLY A 28 -43.79 6.03 -15.70
N MET A 29 -42.66 6.02 -16.41
CA MET A 29 -41.34 5.78 -15.82
C MET A 29 -40.89 6.99 -15.01
N THR A 30 -40.22 6.72 -13.90
CA THR A 30 -39.48 7.74 -13.13
C THR A 30 -38.01 7.68 -13.54
N PHE A 31 -37.42 8.83 -13.84
CA PHE A 31 -36.01 8.95 -14.21
C PHE A 31 -35.24 9.70 -13.13
N ARG A 32 -34.02 9.23 -12.83
CA ARG A 32 -33.08 9.86 -11.89
C ARG A 32 -31.98 10.55 -12.68
N PHE A 33 -31.81 11.86 -12.45
CA PHE A 33 -30.74 12.64 -13.06
C PHE A 33 -29.40 12.33 -12.40
N ILE A 34 -28.41 11.98 -13.21
CA ILE A 34 -27.04 11.70 -12.80
C ILE A 34 -26.13 12.70 -13.50
N ASP A 35 -25.47 13.57 -12.74
CA ASP A 35 -24.57 14.61 -13.28
C ASP A 35 -23.29 14.04 -13.90
N GLY A 36 -23.01 12.76 -13.64
CA GLY A 36 -21.72 12.15 -13.86
C GLY A 36 -20.77 12.39 -12.69
N GLY A 37 -19.50 12.04 -12.87
CA GLY A 37 -18.48 12.22 -11.86
C GLY A 37 -17.36 11.21 -11.98
N ARG A 38 -16.46 11.29 -11.00
CA ARG A 38 -15.29 10.42 -10.86
C ARG A 38 -15.60 9.26 -9.94
N PHE A 39 -15.22 8.05 -10.31
CA PHE A 39 -15.29 6.88 -9.43
C PHE A 39 -14.22 5.85 -9.77
N VAL A 40 -14.06 4.88 -8.87
CA VAL A 40 -13.22 3.70 -9.11
C VAL A 40 -14.10 2.62 -9.73
N GLN A 41 -13.85 2.32 -11.00
CA GLN A 41 -14.56 1.28 -11.74
C GLN A 41 -13.83 -0.06 -11.62
N GLY A 42 -14.59 -1.14 -11.50
CA GLY A 42 -14.05 -2.47 -11.29
C GLY A 42 -13.64 -2.72 -9.84
N MET A 43 -12.77 -3.72 -9.63
CA MET A 43 -12.33 -4.12 -8.29
C MET A 43 -10.86 -4.50 -8.23
N ASP A 44 -10.28 -4.28 -7.06
CA ASP A 44 -8.90 -4.59 -6.72
C ASP A 44 -8.84 -5.81 -5.77
N GLY A 45 -7.68 -6.47 -5.70
CA GLY A 45 -7.44 -7.61 -4.79
C GLY A 45 -7.67 -9.01 -5.37
N GLY A 46 -8.31 -9.08 -6.54
CA GLY A 46 -8.45 -10.31 -7.33
C GLY A 46 -9.23 -11.43 -6.64
N GLU A 47 -9.04 -12.65 -7.11
CA GLU A 47 -9.79 -13.83 -6.66
C GLU A 47 -9.63 -14.09 -5.15
N ARG A 48 -8.48 -13.75 -4.57
CA ARG A 48 -8.24 -13.89 -3.11
C ARG A 48 -9.14 -12.97 -2.29
N ALA A 49 -9.37 -11.74 -2.73
CA ALA A 49 -10.27 -10.82 -2.03
C ALA A 49 -11.72 -11.34 -2.11
N LEU A 50 -12.14 -11.86 -3.26
CA LEU A 50 -13.45 -12.49 -3.44
C LEU A 50 -13.60 -13.73 -2.55
N GLN A 51 -12.59 -14.60 -2.48
CA GLN A 51 -12.63 -15.80 -1.61
C GLN A 51 -12.74 -15.46 -0.13
N GLN A 52 -12.16 -14.32 0.29
CA GLN A 52 -12.24 -13.86 1.68
C GLN A 52 -13.61 -13.24 2.01
N ALA A 53 -14.16 -12.45 1.08
CA ALA A 53 -15.45 -11.78 1.27
C ALA A 53 -16.64 -12.71 1.04
N PHE A 54 -16.54 -13.62 0.06
CA PHE A 54 -17.61 -14.53 -0.39
C PHE A 54 -17.13 -15.99 -0.39
N PRO A 55 -16.74 -16.55 0.77
CA PRO A 55 -16.13 -17.89 0.85
C PRO A 55 -17.06 -19.01 0.40
N LEU A 56 -18.39 -18.84 0.53
CA LEU A 56 -19.38 -19.83 0.09
C LEU A 56 -19.59 -19.75 -1.43
N SER A 57 -19.81 -18.55 -1.95
CA SER A 57 -20.08 -18.29 -3.37
C SER A 57 -18.87 -18.57 -4.28
N THR A 58 -17.64 -18.61 -3.74
CA THR A 58 -16.41 -18.82 -4.53
C THR A 58 -15.97 -20.29 -4.61
N THR A 59 -16.48 -21.17 -3.76
CA THR A 59 -16.25 -22.61 -3.87
C THR A 59 -17.17 -23.17 -4.95
N GLY A 60 -16.64 -23.72 -6.06
CA GLY A 60 -17.44 -24.47 -7.05
C GLY A 60 -17.81 -23.77 -8.37
N GLN A 61 -17.59 -22.47 -8.52
CA GLN A 61 -17.72 -21.76 -9.80
C GLN A 61 -16.43 -21.03 -10.15
N SER A 62 -15.96 -21.19 -11.39
CA SER A 62 -14.87 -20.39 -11.94
C SER A 62 -15.40 -19.02 -12.34
N TYR A 63 -15.47 -18.09 -11.40
CA TYR A 63 -15.72 -16.68 -11.70
C TYR A 63 -14.41 -16.04 -12.16
N GLY A 64 -14.18 -16.02 -13.48
CA GLY A 64 -13.04 -15.27 -14.02
C GLY A 64 -13.12 -13.82 -13.54
N ASN A 65 -12.03 -13.29 -12.98
CA ASN A 65 -11.97 -11.90 -12.52
C ASN A 65 -11.91 -10.94 -13.72
N ALA A 66 -13.04 -10.76 -14.40
CA ALA A 66 -13.20 -9.84 -15.52
C ALA A 66 -13.37 -8.37 -15.07
N GLU A 67 -13.34 -8.14 -13.77
CA GLU A 67 -13.60 -6.86 -13.11
C GLU A 67 -12.33 -6.16 -12.63
N GLY A 68 -11.17 -6.79 -12.82
CA GLY A 68 -9.86 -6.22 -12.47
C GLY A 68 -9.05 -5.78 -13.69
N PRO A 69 -8.08 -4.87 -13.50
CA PRO A 69 -7.83 -4.09 -12.29
C PRO A 69 -8.87 -2.99 -12.05
N ALA A 70 -9.00 -2.55 -10.79
CA ALA A 70 -9.71 -1.31 -10.49
C ALA A 70 -8.97 -0.13 -11.12
N HIS A 71 -9.72 0.83 -11.67
CA HIS A 71 -9.17 2.00 -12.33
C HIS A 71 -10.08 3.22 -12.17
N VAL A 72 -9.52 4.42 -12.35
CA VAL A 72 -10.28 5.66 -12.27
C VAL A 72 -11.07 5.87 -13.55
N THR A 73 -12.37 6.07 -13.42
CA THR A 73 -13.28 6.42 -14.51
C THR A 73 -13.98 7.74 -14.23
N TRP A 74 -14.06 8.58 -15.26
CA TRP A 74 -14.86 9.79 -15.31
C TRP A 74 -16.05 9.60 -16.23
N LEU A 75 -17.25 9.89 -15.73
CA LEU A 75 -18.42 10.17 -16.55
C LEU A 75 -18.58 11.69 -16.59
N THR A 76 -18.20 12.33 -17.69
CA THR A 76 -18.25 13.78 -17.85
C THR A 76 -19.57 14.27 -18.43
N LYS A 77 -20.36 13.36 -19.00
CA LYS A 77 -21.67 13.65 -19.58
C LYS A 77 -22.78 13.25 -18.59
N PRO A 78 -23.76 14.13 -18.35
CA PRO A 78 -24.89 13.77 -17.52
C PRO A 78 -25.82 12.83 -18.30
N TYR A 79 -26.65 12.10 -17.57
CA TYR A 79 -27.69 11.27 -18.14
C TYR A 79 -28.83 11.11 -17.15
N GLN A 80 -30.00 10.71 -17.62
CA GLN A 80 -31.07 10.30 -16.75
C GLN A 80 -31.26 8.79 -16.87
N ILE A 81 -31.29 8.08 -15.76
CA ILE A 81 -31.47 6.63 -15.71
C ILE A 81 -32.84 6.30 -15.16
N ALA A 82 -33.53 5.33 -15.77
CA ALA A 82 -34.79 4.83 -15.23
C ALA A 82 -34.56 4.30 -13.81
N GLU A 83 -35.45 4.65 -12.88
CA GLU A 83 -35.38 4.21 -11.49
C GLU A 83 -35.39 2.70 -11.35
N THR A 84 -36.09 2.02 -12.25
CA THR A 84 -36.26 0.57 -12.31
C THR A 84 -35.99 0.04 -13.73
N GLU A 85 -35.96 -1.28 -13.87
CA GLU A 85 -36.05 -1.99 -15.13
C GLU A 85 -37.37 -1.67 -15.87
N VAL A 86 -37.38 -1.91 -17.18
CA VAL A 86 -38.60 -1.82 -17.99
C VAL A 86 -39.54 -2.94 -17.61
N THR A 87 -40.80 -2.60 -17.30
CA THR A 87 -41.77 -3.61 -16.85
C THR A 87 -42.43 -4.35 -18.00
N VAL A 88 -43.01 -5.53 -17.71
CA VAL A 88 -43.85 -6.29 -18.65
C VAL A 88 -44.97 -5.42 -19.22
N GLY A 89 -45.62 -4.60 -18.39
CA GLY A 89 -46.68 -3.69 -18.82
C GLY A 89 -46.19 -2.61 -19.77
N GLN A 90 -45.00 -2.04 -19.51
CA GLN A 90 -44.37 -1.05 -20.41
C GLN A 90 -43.96 -1.66 -21.74
N PHE A 91 -43.35 -2.85 -21.73
CA PHE A 91 -42.94 -3.55 -22.94
C PHE A 91 -44.15 -4.04 -23.76
N ARG A 92 -45.24 -4.47 -23.11
CA ARG A 92 -46.48 -4.85 -23.79
C ARG A 92 -47.05 -3.70 -24.60
N ARG A 93 -47.04 -2.47 -24.08
CA ARG A 93 -47.54 -1.30 -24.81
C ARG A 93 -46.71 -1.00 -26.05
N PHE A 94 -45.40 -1.20 -26.00
CA PHE A 94 -44.54 -1.15 -27.19
C PHE A 94 -44.98 -2.19 -28.23
N VAL A 95 -45.15 -3.45 -27.82
CA VAL A 95 -45.59 -4.55 -28.71
C VAL A 95 -46.96 -4.26 -29.32
N GLU A 96 -47.92 -3.80 -28.52
CA GLU A 96 -49.28 -3.46 -28.98
C GLU A 96 -49.29 -2.25 -29.93
N ALA A 97 -48.48 -1.22 -29.66
CA ALA A 97 -48.42 -0.01 -30.46
C ALA A 97 -47.75 -0.22 -31.84
N THR A 98 -46.83 -1.19 -31.92
CA THR A 98 -45.97 -1.38 -33.11
C THR A 98 -46.24 -2.68 -33.86
N GLY A 99 -46.92 -3.64 -33.23
CA GLY A 99 -47.01 -5.02 -33.72
C GLY A 99 -45.68 -5.78 -33.65
N TYR A 100 -44.73 -5.33 -32.83
CA TYR A 100 -43.39 -5.93 -32.73
C TYR A 100 -43.46 -7.40 -32.26
N GLN A 101 -42.69 -8.27 -32.92
CA GLN A 101 -42.46 -9.63 -32.48
C GLN A 101 -41.01 -9.77 -32.04
N THR A 102 -40.80 -10.26 -30.82
CA THR A 102 -39.45 -10.45 -30.27
C THR A 102 -38.62 -11.43 -31.10
N THR A 103 -37.30 -11.40 -30.93
CA THR A 103 -36.38 -12.38 -31.54
C THR A 103 -36.78 -13.83 -31.25
N ALA A 104 -37.18 -14.11 -30.00
CA ALA A 104 -37.70 -15.42 -29.58
C ALA A 104 -39.03 -15.78 -30.29
N GLU A 105 -39.98 -14.85 -30.39
CA GLU A 105 -41.27 -15.09 -31.06
C GLU A 105 -41.13 -15.30 -32.58
N ARG A 106 -40.09 -14.73 -33.20
CA ARG A 106 -39.77 -14.92 -34.62
C ARG A 106 -39.04 -16.24 -34.91
N GLY A 107 -38.64 -16.98 -33.88
CA GLY A 107 -37.84 -18.20 -34.01
C GLY A 107 -36.42 -17.94 -34.54
N LEU A 108 -35.91 -16.72 -34.37
CA LEU A 108 -34.51 -16.40 -34.72
C LEU A 108 -33.55 -17.04 -33.71
N THR A 109 -33.96 -17.08 -32.44
CA THR A 109 -33.27 -17.80 -31.36
C THR A 109 -34.29 -18.52 -30.48
N GLU A 110 -33.84 -19.61 -29.84
CA GLU A 110 -34.61 -20.29 -28.79
C GLU A 110 -34.32 -19.60 -27.45
N MET A 111 -35.37 -19.04 -26.84
CA MET A 111 -35.26 -18.43 -25.51
C MET A 111 -34.93 -19.49 -24.46
N VAL A 112 -34.05 -19.14 -23.52
CA VAL A 112 -33.77 -19.90 -22.31
C VAL A 112 -34.88 -19.64 -21.29
N GLY A 113 -35.78 -20.61 -21.10
CA GLY A 113 -36.86 -20.55 -20.11
C GLY A 113 -36.60 -21.39 -18.87
N TRP A 114 -37.33 -21.10 -17.80
CA TRP A 114 -37.33 -21.91 -16.58
C TRP A 114 -38.12 -23.20 -16.82
N GLN A 115 -37.42 -24.33 -16.82
CA GLN A 115 -38.05 -25.65 -16.84
C GLN A 115 -37.18 -26.67 -16.13
N PRO A 116 -37.49 -26.94 -14.86
CA PRO A 116 -36.84 -27.96 -14.09
C PRO A 116 -36.85 -29.35 -14.72
N THR A 117 -35.72 -30.04 -14.60
CA THR A 117 -35.72 -31.50 -14.64
C THR A 117 -36.44 -32.05 -13.42
N PRO A 118 -37.22 -33.14 -13.57
CA PRO A 118 -37.85 -33.82 -12.45
C PRO A 118 -36.86 -34.18 -11.33
N GLU A 119 -37.31 -34.07 -10.08
CA GLU A 119 -36.48 -34.27 -8.87
C GLU A 119 -35.93 -35.69 -8.69
N ASP A 120 -36.49 -36.67 -9.41
CA ASP A 120 -36.04 -38.06 -9.38
C ASP A 120 -34.73 -38.30 -10.17
N LYS A 121 -34.23 -37.28 -10.88
CA LYS A 121 -32.97 -37.34 -11.63
C LYS A 121 -31.78 -37.04 -10.72
N PRO A 122 -30.65 -37.78 -10.86
CA PRO A 122 -29.45 -37.48 -10.09
C PRO A 122 -28.87 -36.10 -10.47
N LEU A 123 -28.22 -35.44 -9.51
CA LEU A 123 -27.76 -34.05 -9.61
C LEU A 123 -26.99 -33.73 -10.91
N TYR A 124 -26.14 -34.65 -11.37
CA TYR A 124 -25.34 -34.48 -12.60
C TYR A 124 -26.16 -34.50 -13.91
N GLN A 125 -27.43 -34.89 -13.87
CA GLN A 125 -28.37 -34.82 -15.00
C GLN A 125 -29.42 -33.73 -14.80
N SER A 126 -29.37 -33.01 -13.68
CA SER A 126 -30.37 -32.00 -13.37
C SER A 126 -29.97 -30.64 -13.93
N HIS A 127 -30.84 -30.07 -14.73
CA HIS A 127 -30.77 -28.71 -15.23
C HIS A 127 -32.07 -27.94 -14.93
N ASP A 128 -31.96 -26.62 -14.93
CA ASP A 128 -33.05 -25.73 -14.48
C ASP A 128 -33.58 -24.87 -15.61
N PHE A 129 -32.77 -24.71 -16.64
CA PHE A 129 -33.05 -23.90 -17.79
C PHE A 129 -33.01 -24.75 -19.05
N VAL A 130 -33.91 -24.46 -19.98
CA VAL A 130 -34.01 -25.15 -21.27
C VAL A 130 -34.20 -24.12 -22.37
N ARG A 131 -33.53 -24.32 -23.50
CA ARG A 131 -33.81 -23.59 -24.74
C ARG A 131 -34.95 -24.28 -25.47
N ASP A 132 -36.02 -23.54 -25.73
CA ASP A 132 -37.20 -24.06 -26.41
C ASP A 132 -38.02 -22.91 -27.01
N THR A 133 -38.50 -23.10 -28.23
CA THR A 133 -39.39 -22.16 -28.94
C THR A 133 -40.71 -21.85 -28.22
N LYS A 134 -41.13 -22.66 -27.24
CA LYS A 134 -42.34 -22.38 -26.44
C LYS A 134 -42.17 -21.21 -25.46
N PHE A 135 -40.94 -20.81 -25.17
CA PHE A 135 -40.65 -19.70 -24.26
C PHE A 135 -40.61 -18.37 -25.01
N SER A 136 -41.10 -17.34 -24.35
CA SER A 136 -41.06 -15.94 -24.82
C SER A 136 -41.21 -15.01 -23.62
N TRP A 137 -41.09 -13.70 -23.83
CA TRP A 137 -41.41 -12.70 -22.80
C TRP A 137 -42.82 -12.82 -22.21
N LYS A 138 -43.76 -13.49 -22.91
CA LYS A 138 -45.12 -13.79 -22.41
C LYS A 138 -45.20 -15.06 -21.56
N ASN A 139 -44.21 -15.94 -21.68
CA ASN A 139 -44.17 -17.24 -21.03
C ASN A 139 -42.70 -17.61 -20.75
N PRO A 140 -42.07 -17.02 -19.71
CA PRO A 140 -40.68 -17.29 -19.37
C PRO A 140 -40.48 -18.63 -18.63
N GLY A 141 -41.55 -19.36 -18.34
CA GLY A 141 -41.54 -20.55 -17.49
C GLY A 141 -42.06 -20.32 -16.06
N PHE A 142 -42.45 -19.08 -15.75
CA PHE A 142 -43.11 -18.67 -14.50
C PHE A 142 -44.06 -17.50 -14.75
N GLU A 143 -44.93 -17.19 -13.78
CA GLU A 143 -45.90 -16.10 -13.89
C GLU A 143 -45.26 -14.73 -13.63
N GLN A 144 -45.66 -13.73 -14.41
CA GLN A 144 -45.29 -12.32 -14.21
C GLN A 144 -46.53 -11.43 -14.37
N THR A 145 -46.61 -10.40 -13.53
CA THR A 145 -47.60 -9.31 -13.68
C THR A 145 -47.00 -8.12 -14.45
N ASP A 146 -47.81 -7.11 -14.74
CA ASP A 146 -47.40 -5.90 -15.46
C ASP A 146 -46.32 -5.07 -14.74
N ASP A 147 -46.19 -5.25 -13.43
CA ASP A 147 -45.25 -4.52 -12.59
C ASP A 147 -43.91 -5.26 -12.44
N HIS A 148 -43.78 -6.48 -12.96
CA HIS A 148 -42.52 -7.21 -12.97
C HIS A 148 -41.60 -6.72 -14.10
N PRO A 149 -40.27 -6.88 -13.97
CA PRO A 149 -39.35 -6.59 -15.06
C PRO A 149 -39.64 -7.50 -16.25
N VAL A 150 -39.60 -6.96 -17.46
CA VAL A 150 -39.67 -7.80 -18.66
C VAL A 150 -38.40 -8.65 -18.76
N VAL A 151 -38.59 -9.96 -18.94
CA VAL A 151 -37.51 -10.92 -19.21
C VAL A 151 -37.76 -11.61 -20.55
N GLY A 152 -36.80 -12.40 -21.02
CA GLY A 152 -36.94 -13.12 -22.28
C GLY A 152 -36.83 -12.21 -23.50
N VAL A 153 -36.01 -11.18 -23.40
CA VAL A 153 -35.76 -10.18 -24.44
C VAL A 153 -34.27 -10.17 -24.80
N SER A 154 -33.96 -10.16 -26.10
CA SER A 154 -32.59 -10.01 -26.58
C SER A 154 -32.13 -8.54 -26.53
N LEU A 155 -30.85 -8.30 -26.78
CA LEU A 155 -30.32 -6.94 -26.93
C LEU A 155 -31.04 -6.19 -28.06
N THR A 156 -31.34 -6.89 -29.15
CA THR A 156 -32.07 -6.35 -30.30
C THR A 156 -33.49 -5.92 -29.92
N ASP A 157 -34.19 -6.72 -29.11
CA ASP A 157 -35.54 -6.40 -28.63
C ASP A 157 -35.52 -5.17 -27.71
N ALA A 158 -34.54 -5.09 -26.81
CA ALA A 158 -34.35 -3.95 -25.91
C ALA A 158 -33.98 -2.65 -26.66
N LYS A 159 -33.11 -2.73 -27.67
CA LYS A 159 -32.77 -1.59 -28.54
C LYS A 159 -33.95 -1.12 -29.38
N ALA A 160 -34.79 -2.05 -29.86
CA ALA A 160 -36.01 -1.70 -30.59
C ALA A 160 -37.00 -0.94 -29.70
N TYR A 161 -37.17 -1.35 -28.44
CA TYR A 161 -37.95 -0.62 -27.45
C TYR A 161 -37.42 0.82 -27.26
N CYS A 162 -36.10 0.97 -27.03
CA CYS A 162 -35.46 2.28 -26.90
C CYS A 162 -35.67 3.17 -28.13
N GLN A 163 -35.54 2.60 -29.33
CA GLN A 163 -35.73 3.32 -30.59
C GLN A 163 -37.17 3.80 -30.77
N TRP A 164 -38.14 2.94 -30.49
CA TRP A 164 -39.56 3.31 -30.54
C TRP A 164 -39.88 4.44 -29.56
N LEU A 165 -39.41 4.32 -28.32
CA LEU A 165 -39.62 5.34 -27.30
C LEU A 165 -38.98 6.67 -27.73
N SER A 166 -37.80 6.59 -28.34
CA SER A 166 -37.08 7.76 -28.85
C SER A 166 -37.83 8.49 -29.96
N GLN A 167 -38.38 7.73 -30.90
CA GLN A 167 -39.16 8.28 -32.01
C GLN A 167 -40.46 8.92 -31.54
N ARG A 168 -41.10 8.32 -30.54
CA ARG A 168 -42.36 8.80 -29.99
C ARG A 168 -42.19 10.11 -29.22
N ASP A 169 -41.15 10.18 -28.38
CA ASP A 169 -40.99 11.29 -27.44
C ASP A 169 -40.05 12.40 -27.98
N GLY A 170 -39.37 12.16 -29.11
CA GLY A 170 -38.41 13.12 -29.68
C GLY A 170 -37.14 13.27 -28.85
N VAL A 171 -36.84 12.30 -28.00
CA VAL A 171 -35.72 12.26 -27.05
C VAL A 171 -34.88 11.02 -27.34
N ARG A 172 -33.57 11.04 -27.08
CA ARG A 172 -32.73 9.85 -27.30
C ARG A 172 -32.70 8.94 -26.06
N TYR A 173 -33.41 7.82 -26.13
CA TYR A 173 -33.29 6.70 -25.19
C TYR A 173 -32.34 5.63 -25.71
N ARG A 174 -31.60 4.99 -24.81
CA ARG A 174 -30.68 3.87 -25.10
C ARG A 174 -30.50 3.00 -23.85
N LEU A 175 -29.79 1.90 -24.01
CA LEU A 175 -29.25 1.15 -22.88
C LEU A 175 -28.11 1.94 -22.20
N PRO A 176 -27.91 1.78 -20.87
CA PRO A 176 -26.75 2.38 -20.19
C PRO A 176 -25.44 1.83 -20.76
N THR A 177 -24.37 2.62 -20.71
CA THR A 177 -23.03 2.02 -20.84
C THR A 177 -22.71 1.24 -19.58
N GLU A 178 -21.76 0.32 -19.65
CA GLU A 178 -21.37 -0.48 -18.50
C GLU A 178 -20.86 0.42 -17.35
N ALA A 179 -20.10 1.47 -17.69
CA ALA A 179 -19.59 2.44 -16.73
C ALA A 179 -20.70 3.31 -16.12
N GLU A 180 -21.69 3.74 -16.91
CA GLU A 180 -22.86 4.44 -16.39
C GLU A 180 -23.65 3.55 -15.43
N TRP A 181 -23.88 2.28 -15.79
CA TRP A 181 -24.59 1.34 -14.94
C TRP A 181 -23.90 1.14 -13.59
N GLU A 182 -22.58 0.93 -13.57
CA GLU A 182 -21.85 0.73 -12.32
C GLU A 182 -21.74 2.00 -11.49
N PHE A 183 -21.55 3.16 -12.12
CA PHE A 183 -21.56 4.44 -11.42
C PHE A 183 -22.91 4.65 -10.72
N ALA A 184 -24.01 4.44 -11.45
CA ALA A 184 -25.36 4.50 -10.93
C ALA A 184 -25.59 3.47 -9.82
N CYS A 185 -25.09 2.23 -9.98
CA CYS A 185 -25.21 1.16 -8.99
C CYS A 185 -24.53 1.56 -7.69
N ARG A 186 -23.25 1.95 -7.77
CA ARG A 186 -22.42 2.34 -6.62
C ARG A 186 -22.96 3.56 -5.88
N ALA A 187 -23.54 4.52 -6.59
CA ALA A 187 -24.12 5.73 -6.01
C ALA A 187 -23.21 6.44 -4.98
N GLY A 188 -21.92 6.54 -5.31
CA GLY A 188 -20.89 7.17 -4.47
C GLY A 188 -20.17 6.23 -3.48
N THR A 189 -20.55 4.97 -3.39
CA THR A 189 -19.87 3.96 -2.56
C THR A 189 -18.71 3.29 -3.29
N THR A 190 -17.72 2.80 -2.53
CA THR A 190 -16.61 1.97 -3.02
C THR A 190 -16.74 0.50 -2.63
N SER A 191 -17.80 0.15 -1.89
CA SER A 191 -18.10 -1.19 -1.40
C SER A 191 -18.54 -2.15 -2.52
N TRP A 192 -18.64 -3.43 -2.20
CA TRP A 192 -19.19 -4.49 -3.04
C TRP A 192 -20.64 -4.21 -3.45
N PHE A 193 -21.41 -3.63 -2.53
CA PHE A 193 -22.79 -3.22 -2.73
C PHE A 193 -22.99 -1.77 -2.33
N SER A 194 -23.98 -1.10 -2.89
CA SER A 194 -24.32 0.30 -2.58
C SER A 194 -24.78 0.55 -1.14
N PHE A 195 -25.05 -0.52 -0.39
CA PHE A 195 -25.42 -0.51 1.02
C PHE A 195 -24.33 -1.04 1.97
N GLY A 196 -23.13 -1.35 1.46
CA GLY A 196 -21.95 -1.72 2.28
C GLY A 196 -21.31 -3.08 1.94
N ASP A 197 -20.23 -3.42 2.66
CA ASP A 197 -19.35 -4.58 2.40
C ASP A 197 -19.63 -5.83 3.23
N THR A 198 -20.67 -5.82 4.07
CA THR A 198 -21.01 -6.98 4.92
C THR A 198 -21.57 -8.12 4.07
N ALA A 199 -20.69 -8.86 3.42
CA ALA A 199 -20.92 -10.06 2.61
C ALA A 199 -21.24 -11.32 3.44
N GLN A 200 -21.90 -11.14 4.58
CA GLN A 200 -22.52 -12.21 5.36
C GLN A 200 -24.00 -11.88 5.45
N GLY A 201 -24.73 -12.18 4.38
CA GLY A 201 -26.16 -11.94 4.29
C GLY A 201 -26.46 -10.63 3.60
N VAL A 202 -26.36 -10.60 2.26
CA VAL A 202 -27.08 -9.57 1.50
C VAL A 202 -28.54 -9.70 1.92
N SER A 203 -28.99 -8.75 2.73
CA SER A 203 -30.33 -8.75 3.28
C SER A 203 -31.31 -8.61 2.12
N HIS A 204 -32.27 -9.52 2.00
CA HIS A 204 -33.34 -9.47 0.98
C HIS A 204 -34.21 -8.21 1.08
N ARG A 205 -33.91 -7.29 2.01
CA ARG A 205 -34.44 -5.91 1.96
C ARG A 205 -33.81 -5.07 0.83
N HIS A 206 -32.69 -5.50 0.28
CA HIS A 206 -31.89 -4.71 -0.68
C HIS A 206 -31.83 -5.32 -2.08
N ALA A 207 -32.18 -6.60 -2.25
CA ALA A 207 -32.07 -7.29 -3.53
C ALA A 207 -32.93 -8.55 -3.60
N ASN A 208 -33.41 -8.87 -4.81
CA ASN A 208 -34.00 -10.17 -5.17
C ASN A 208 -32.91 -11.12 -5.67
N LEU A 209 -32.60 -12.17 -4.91
CA LEU A 209 -31.53 -13.12 -5.16
C LEU A 209 -32.07 -14.55 -5.03
N GLY A 210 -31.26 -15.54 -5.43
CA GLY A 210 -31.59 -16.92 -5.08
C GLY A 210 -31.63 -17.07 -3.56
N HIS A 211 -32.69 -17.64 -3.02
CA HIS A 211 -32.91 -17.70 -1.57
C HIS A 211 -33.77 -18.90 -1.14
N VAL A 212 -34.21 -18.92 0.12
CA VAL A 212 -34.89 -20.08 0.74
C VAL A 212 -36.19 -20.48 0.03
N GLU A 213 -36.96 -19.55 -0.54
CA GLU A 213 -38.14 -19.86 -1.35
C GLU A 213 -37.79 -20.69 -2.59
N LEU A 214 -36.68 -20.36 -3.27
CA LEU A 214 -36.21 -21.09 -4.44
C LEU A 214 -35.75 -22.52 -4.05
N GLU A 215 -35.05 -22.66 -2.94
CA GLU A 215 -34.65 -23.98 -2.41
C GLU A 215 -35.85 -24.82 -1.97
N ASN A 216 -36.84 -24.19 -1.32
CA ASN A 216 -38.08 -24.84 -0.91
C ASN A 216 -38.92 -25.29 -2.12
N HIS A 217 -38.92 -24.50 -3.19
CA HIS A 217 -39.60 -24.84 -4.43
C HIS A 217 -38.86 -25.91 -5.22
N ARG A 218 -37.52 -25.89 -5.18
CA ARG A 218 -36.67 -26.83 -5.87
C ARG A 218 -35.43 -27.17 -5.08
N LYS A 219 -35.42 -28.40 -4.58
CA LYS A 219 -34.28 -28.94 -3.84
C LYS A 219 -33.00 -28.89 -4.68
N HIS A 220 -31.91 -28.44 -4.06
CA HIS A 220 -30.60 -28.22 -4.65
C HIS A 220 -30.50 -27.05 -5.65
N ALA A 221 -31.55 -26.24 -5.84
CA ALA A 221 -31.48 -25.07 -6.73
C ALA A 221 -30.63 -23.94 -6.12
N ALA A 222 -30.75 -23.72 -4.81
CA ALA A 222 -29.93 -22.77 -4.06
C ALA A 222 -28.58 -23.39 -3.64
N GLU A 223 -28.50 -24.72 -3.41
CA GLU A 223 -27.21 -25.39 -3.16
C GLU A 223 -26.25 -25.21 -4.35
N ARG A 224 -26.75 -25.09 -5.59
CA ARG A 224 -25.96 -24.80 -6.80
C ARG A 224 -25.47 -23.35 -6.90
N GLN A 225 -26.02 -22.46 -6.08
CA GLN A 225 -25.67 -21.04 -6.01
C GLN A 225 -24.82 -20.70 -4.76
N TRP A 226 -24.64 -21.67 -3.86
CA TRP A 226 -23.73 -21.62 -2.70
C TRP A 226 -23.98 -20.39 -1.81
N LEU A 227 -25.25 -20.21 -1.45
CA LEU A 227 -25.77 -19.07 -0.72
C LEU A 227 -25.61 -19.17 0.81
N LEU A 228 -25.86 -18.01 1.43
CA LEU A 228 -25.89 -17.54 2.82
C LEU A 228 -26.31 -18.51 3.95
N ASP A 229 -26.23 -18.04 5.20
CA ASP A 229 -26.68 -18.75 6.42
C ASP A 229 -28.20 -18.99 6.42
N TRP A 230 -28.64 -20.06 5.75
CA TRP A 230 -30.05 -20.41 5.52
C TRP A 230 -30.86 -20.62 6.80
N ASP A 231 -30.19 -21.01 7.88
CA ASP A 231 -30.84 -21.33 9.15
C ASP A 231 -31.48 -20.09 9.81
N ASN A 232 -31.13 -18.87 9.35
CA ASN A 232 -31.58 -17.60 9.91
C ASN A 232 -32.34 -16.69 8.92
N ASP A 233 -32.70 -17.20 7.73
CA ASP A 233 -33.29 -16.41 6.65
C ASP A 233 -34.84 -16.38 6.69
N SER A 234 -35.44 -15.20 6.51
CA SER A 234 -36.90 -15.01 6.53
C SER A 234 -37.57 -15.02 5.16
N GLY A 235 -36.79 -15.06 4.06
CA GLY A 235 -37.30 -14.92 2.69
C GLY A 235 -37.76 -13.51 2.34
N ASP A 236 -38.13 -13.29 1.07
CA ASP A 236 -38.67 -12.02 0.54
C ASP A 236 -40.07 -12.13 -0.06
N GLY A 237 -40.61 -13.36 -0.16
CA GLY A 237 -41.93 -13.62 -0.72
C GLY A 237 -42.00 -13.73 -2.25
N TYR A 238 -40.86 -13.69 -2.96
CA TYR A 238 -40.79 -13.75 -4.42
C TYR A 238 -39.93 -14.92 -4.92
N LEU A 239 -40.59 -15.98 -5.39
CA LEU A 239 -39.87 -17.15 -5.93
C LEU A 239 -39.02 -16.88 -7.19
N PHE A 240 -39.41 -15.89 -7.99
CA PHE A 240 -38.76 -15.55 -9.27
C PHE A 240 -38.48 -14.05 -9.31
N THR A 241 -38.78 -13.36 -10.42
CA THR A 241 -38.76 -11.89 -10.45
C THR A 241 -39.73 -11.31 -9.43
N ALA A 242 -39.38 -10.17 -8.85
CA ALA A 242 -40.27 -9.37 -8.01
C ALA A 242 -40.79 -8.17 -8.81
N PRO A 243 -41.92 -7.55 -8.42
CA PRO A 243 -42.33 -6.26 -8.96
C PRO A 243 -41.20 -5.24 -8.80
N VAL A 244 -40.98 -4.43 -9.83
CA VAL A 244 -39.90 -3.45 -9.82
C VAL A 244 -40.07 -2.43 -8.68
N GLY A 245 -38.96 -1.99 -8.10
CA GLY A 245 -38.92 -1.03 -7.00
C GLY A 245 -39.28 -1.60 -5.63
N SER A 246 -39.41 -2.93 -5.50
CA SER A 246 -39.74 -3.62 -4.24
C SER A 246 -38.63 -3.53 -3.19
N TYR A 247 -37.38 -3.35 -3.62
CA TYR A 247 -36.22 -3.32 -2.74
C TYR A 247 -35.76 -1.89 -2.41
N THR A 248 -34.93 -1.80 -1.38
CA THR A 248 -34.37 -0.52 -0.93
C THR A 248 -33.59 0.13 -2.07
N ARG A 249 -33.90 1.40 -2.35
CA ARG A 249 -33.18 2.22 -3.32
C ARG A 249 -31.77 2.53 -2.81
N ASN A 250 -30.82 2.63 -3.72
CA ASN A 250 -29.49 3.12 -3.39
C ASN A 250 -29.52 4.63 -3.01
N PRO A 251 -28.40 5.21 -2.55
CA PRO A 251 -28.35 6.62 -2.15
C PRO A 251 -28.80 7.65 -3.20
N TRP A 252 -28.90 7.28 -4.48
CA TRP A 252 -29.39 8.14 -5.57
C TRP A 252 -30.85 7.87 -5.96
N GLY A 253 -31.55 7.03 -5.20
CA GLY A 253 -32.97 6.76 -5.42
C GLY A 253 -33.24 5.75 -6.55
N ILE A 254 -32.25 4.98 -6.98
CA ILE A 254 -32.37 3.96 -8.02
C ILE A 254 -32.62 2.60 -7.35
N ALA A 255 -33.59 1.85 -7.85
CA ALA A 255 -33.95 0.53 -7.33
C ALA A 255 -33.35 -0.61 -8.16
N ASP A 256 -33.37 -1.80 -7.56
CA ASP A 256 -33.08 -3.08 -8.21
C ASP A 256 -31.67 -3.17 -8.83
N MET A 257 -30.70 -2.42 -8.30
CA MET A 257 -29.31 -2.41 -8.81
C MET A 257 -28.48 -3.64 -8.43
N HIS A 258 -29.03 -4.57 -7.62
CA HIS A 258 -28.31 -5.68 -7.00
C HIS A 258 -29.07 -7.01 -7.10
N GLY A 259 -29.84 -7.26 -8.15
CA GLY A 259 -30.54 -8.54 -8.35
C GLY A 259 -31.76 -8.35 -9.24
N ASN A 260 -32.79 -9.17 -9.01
CA ASN A 260 -34.03 -9.25 -9.80
C ASN A 260 -33.78 -9.81 -11.21
N VAL A 261 -33.16 -9.04 -12.10
CA VAL A 261 -32.79 -9.49 -13.45
C VAL A 261 -31.42 -8.94 -13.85
N TRP A 262 -30.68 -9.72 -14.64
CA TRP A 262 -29.52 -9.17 -15.33
C TRP A 262 -29.96 -8.11 -16.32
N GLU A 263 -29.16 -7.08 -16.48
CA GLU A 263 -29.52 -5.96 -17.33
C GLU A 263 -28.53 -5.73 -18.47
N TRP A 264 -29.09 -5.59 -19.67
CA TRP A 264 -28.34 -5.23 -20.86
C TRP A 264 -27.65 -3.86 -20.75
N CYS A 265 -26.34 -3.84 -20.99
CA CYS A 265 -25.57 -2.63 -21.28
C CYS A 265 -25.30 -2.50 -22.79
N GLU A 266 -25.03 -1.28 -23.26
CA GLU A 266 -24.72 -1.03 -24.68
C GLU A 266 -23.37 -1.62 -25.11
N ASP A 267 -22.44 -1.76 -24.16
CA ASP A 267 -21.05 -2.19 -24.39
C ASP A 267 -20.93 -3.62 -24.92
N LEU A 268 -20.05 -3.79 -25.90
CA LEU A 268 -19.47 -5.08 -26.25
C LEU A 268 -18.64 -5.59 -25.08
N TRP A 269 -18.75 -6.89 -24.81
CA TRP A 269 -17.94 -7.57 -23.83
C TRP A 269 -16.51 -7.80 -24.35
N LEU A 270 -15.52 -7.47 -23.52
CA LEU A 270 -14.13 -7.83 -23.76
C LEU A 270 -13.42 -8.10 -22.42
N ASP A 271 -12.80 -9.26 -22.27
CA ASP A 271 -12.10 -9.65 -21.03
C ASP A 271 -10.81 -8.85 -20.77
N THR A 272 -10.34 -8.10 -21.77
CA THR A 272 -9.14 -7.27 -21.69
C THR A 272 -9.41 -5.78 -21.53
N VAL A 273 -10.66 -5.30 -21.58
CA VAL A 273 -10.92 -3.85 -21.55
C VAL A 273 -10.41 -3.20 -20.27
N TYR A 274 -10.47 -3.89 -19.14
CA TYR A 274 -9.88 -3.39 -17.89
C TYR A 274 -8.36 -3.56 -17.86
N LYS A 275 -7.81 -4.54 -18.59
CA LYS A 275 -6.36 -4.74 -18.72
C LYS A 275 -5.66 -3.60 -19.46
N ASP A 276 -6.39 -2.81 -20.25
CA ASP A 276 -5.83 -1.57 -20.82
C ASP A 276 -5.45 -0.54 -19.72
N TYR A 277 -5.98 -0.71 -18.50
CA TYR A 277 -5.61 0.05 -17.30
C TYR A 277 -4.67 -0.73 -16.36
N GLU A 278 -4.13 -1.88 -16.80
CA GLU A 278 -3.06 -2.56 -16.07
C GLU A 278 -1.85 -1.65 -15.91
N ARG A 279 -1.28 -1.72 -14.71
CA ARG A 279 -0.40 -0.70 -14.14
C ARG A 279 0.89 -0.54 -14.96
N PRO A 280 1.15 0.64 -15.56
CA PRO A 280 2.50 1.00 -15.96
C PRO A 280 3.40 1.15 -14.71
N ARG A 281 4.71 1.35 -14.92
CA ARG A 281 5.72 1.48 -13.86
C ARG A 281 5.27 2.49 -12.78
N TYR A 282 5.73 2.30 -11.53
CA TYR A 282 5.41 3.16 -10.37
C TYR A 282 5.49 4.67 -10.64
N ASP A 283 6.41 5.08 -11.52
CA ASP A 283 6.69 6.46 -11.96
C ASP A 283 5.83 6.96 -13.14
N GLN A 284 4.83 6.18 -13.54
CA GLN A 284 3.87 6.48 -14.60
C GLN A 284 2.47 6.04 -14.13
N PRO A 285 1.80 6.81 -13.25
CA PRO A 285 0.44 6.51 -12.86
C PRO A 285 -0.44 6.33 -14.11
N GLY A 286 -1.21 5.24 -14.17
CA GLY A 286 -1.89 4.75 -15.37
C GLY A 286 -2.94 5.69 -15.98
N GLY A 287 -3.56 5.24 -17.08
CA GLY A 287 -4.59 6.00 -17.78
C GLY A 287 -5.90 6.13 -16.98
N VAL A 288 -6.58 7.26 -17.16
CA VAL A 288 -7.94 7.50 -16.66
C VAL A 288 -8.92 7.20 -17.79
N ALA A 289 -10.00 6.47 -17.50
CA ALA A 289 -11.08 6.26 -18.46
C ALA A 289 -12.02 7.48 -18.47
N VAL A 290 -12.44 7.96 -19.64
CA VAL A 290 -13.34 9.12 -19.77
C VAL A 290 -14.48 8.76 -20.70
N ASP A 291 -15.71 8.79 -20.17
CA ASP A 291 -16.93 8.30 -20.82
C ASP A 291 -16.72 6.97 -21.58
N PRO A 292 -16.14 5.93 -20.96
CA PRO A 292 -15.77 4.72 -21.68
C PRO A 292 -17.02 4.02 -22.20
N VAL A 293 -16.94 3.60 -23.47
CA VAL A 293 -17.92 2.72 -24.10
C VAL A 293 -17.21 1.83 -25.12
N ASN A 294 -17.36 0.52 -25.01
CA ASN A 294 -16.81 -0.42 -25.98
C ASN A 294 -17.85 -0.73 -27.08
N ARG A 295 -17.72 -0.13 -28.27
CA ARG A 295 -18.62 -0.40 -29.42
C ARG A 295 -17.96 -1.14 -30.58
N ASP A 296 -16.64 -1.10 -30.66
CA ASP A 296 -15.92 -1.44 -31.90
C ASP A 296 -14.88 -2.56 -31.71
N ARG A 297 -14.60 -3.01 -30.48
CA ARG A 297 -13.68 -4.13 -30.22
C ARG A 297 -14.47 -5.40 -29.87
N PRO A 298 -14.87 -6.21 -30.87
CA PRO A 298 -15.48 -7.50 -30.61
C PRO A 298 -14.46 -8.51 -30.08
N GLN A 299 -14.90 -9.38 -29.17
CA GLN A 299 -14.06 -10.42 -28.57
C GLN A 299 -13.70 -11.53 -29.56
N THR A 300 -14.62 -11.86 -30.47
CA THR A 300 -14.47 -12.95 -31.45
C THR A 300 -15.03 -12.53 -32.81
N THR A 301 -14.74 -13.30 -33.86
CA THR A 301 -15.36 -13.12 -35.18
C THR A 301 -16.71 -13.84 -35.32
N THR A 302 -17.11 -14.65 -34.33
CA THR A 302 -18.26 -15.57 -34.45
C THR A 302 -19.43 -15.22 -33.53
N ASN A 303 -19.18 -14.57 -32.39
CA ASN A 303 -20.18 -14.24 -31.39
C ASN A 303 -20.10 -12.77 -31.00
N ASP A 304 -21.28 -12.16 -30.85
CA ASP A 304 -21.47 -10.75 -30.51
C ASP A 304 -21.87 -10.62 -29.03
N PHE A 305 -20.89 -10.81 -28.14
CA PHE A 305 -21.13 -10.75 -26.71
C PHE A 305 -21.23 -9.30 -26.24
N HIS A 306 -22.27 -9.01 -25.45
CA HIS A 306 -22.48 -7.74 -24.78
C HIS A 306 -22.40 -7.90 -23.27
N VAL A 307 -22.17 -6.79 -22.57
CA VAL A 307 -22.08 -6.78 -21.11
C VAL A 307 -23.49 -6.82 -20.51
N ILE A 308 -23.70 -7.71 -19.55
CA ILE A 308 -24.83 -7.65 -18.61
C ILE A 308 -24.31 -7.44 -17.18
N ARG A 309 -25.11 -6.71 -16.37
CA ARG A 309 -24.77 -6.35 -14.97
C ARG A 309 -25.97 -6.54 -14.03
N GLY A 310 -25.72 -6.59 -12.71
CA GLY A 310 -26.76 -6.59 -11.66
C GLY A 310 -27.08 -7.95 -11.02
N GLY A 311 -26.86 -9.06 -11.72
CA GLY A 311 -27.31 -10.38 -11.26
C GLY A 311 -28.82 -10.54 -11.30
N CYS A 312 -29.35 -11.69 -10.88
CA CYS A 312 -30.79 -11.97 -10.96
C CYS A 312 -31.32 -12.76 -9.76
N TRP A 313 -32.63 -13.00 -9.76
CA TRP A 313 -33.36 -13.87 -8.79
C TRP A 313 -32.80 -15.31 -8.67
N TYR A 314 -31.93 -15.74 -9.59
CA TYR A 314 -31.27 -17.05 -9.59
C TYR A 314 -29.75 -16.94 -9.32
N ASN A 315 -29.26 -15.83 -8.78
CA ASN A 315 -27.83 -15.71 -8.46
C ASN A 315 -27.57 -15.49 -6.98
N GLY A 316 -26.37 -15.90 -6.58
CA GLY A 316 -25.79 -15.53 -5.30
C GLY A 316 -25.19 -14.13 -5.31
N ASP A 317 -24.93 -13.64 -4.10
CA ASP A 317 -24.40 -12.31 -3.79
C ASP A 317 -23.17 -11.90 -4.63
N LEU A 318 -22.27 -12.85 -4.91
CA LEU A 318 -21.04 -12.63 -5.66
C LEU A 318 -21.30 -12.06 -7.08
N ALA A 319 -22.39 -12.46 -7.73
CA ALA A 319 -22.74 -12.00 -9.08
C ALA A 319 -23.55 -10.70 -9.08
N CYS A 320 -24.05 -10.28 -7.91
CA CYS A 320 -24.91 -9.10 -7.75
C CYS A 320 -24.17 -7.87 -7.23
N ARG A 321 -22.84 -7.93 -7.15
CA ARG A 321 -21.98 -6.80 -6.75
C ARG A 321 -22.00 -5.69 -7.79
N SER A 322 -21.67 -4.48 -7.36
CA SER A 322 -21.65 -3.29 -8.23
C SER A 322 -20.72 -3.41 -9.43
N SER A 323 -19.56 -4.07 -9.27
CA SER A 323 -18.59 -4.24 -10.36
C SER A 323 -18.82 -5.48 -11.21
N ALA A 324 -19.76 -6.36 -10.82
CA ALA A 324 -19.99 -7.62 -11.49
C ALA A 324 -20.45 -7.41 -12.93
N ARG A 325 -19.73 -8.06 -13.85
CA ARG A 325 -19.98 -7.98 -15.29
C ARG A 325 -19.83 -9.37 -15.90
N VAL A 326 -20.75 -9.77 -16.77
CA VAL A 326 -20.76 -11.09 -17.43
C VAL A 326 -21.00 -10.92 -18.94
N PRO A 327 -20.38 -11.73 -19.82
CA PRO A 327 -20.74 -11.77 -21.24
C PRO A 327 -22.10 -12.44 -21.45
N TRP A 328 -22.93 -11.86 -22.32
CA TRP A 328 -24.14 -12.51 -22.84
C TRP A 328 -24.28 -12.27 -24.34
N ASP A 329 -24.72 -13.29 -25.07
CA ASP A 329 -24.82 -13.22 -26.53
C ASP A 329 -25.98 -12.32 -26.94
N ALA A 330 -25.75 -11.36 -27.85
CA ALA A 330 -26.72 -10.32 -28.21
C ALA A 330 -28.08 -10.87 -28.66
N ASP A 331 -28.10 -12.04 -29.28
CA ASP A 331 -29.30 -12.68 -29.83
C ASP A 331 -30.02 -13.58 -28.81
N ASP A 332 -29.39 -13.88 -27.67
CA ASP A 332 -29.91 -14.81 -26.66
C ASP A 332 -30.86 -14.13 -25.67
N ALA A 333 -32.15 -14.47 -25.77
CA ALA A 333 -33.16 -14.14 -24.77
C ALA A 333 -33.16 -15.17 -23.61
N SER A 334 -33.28 -14.71 -22.36
CA SER A 334 -33.40 -15.58 -21.18
C SER A 334 -34.42 -15.08 -20.16
N CYS A 335 -35.00 -16.00 -19.39
CA CYS A 335 -35.95 -15.70 -18.32
C CYS A 335 -35.37 -14.97 -17.09
N TYR A 336 -34.10 -14.58 -17.15
CA TYR A 336 -33.43 -13.80 -16.09
C TYR A 336 -32.64 -12.60 -16.64
N VAL A 337 -32.77 -12.30 -17.94
CA VAL A 337 -32.18 -11.11 -18.57
C VAL A 337 -33.31 -10.17 -18.99
N GLY A 338 -33.24 -8.94 -18.48
CA GLY A 338 -34.08 -7.79 -18.82
C GLY A 338 -33.22 -6.58 -19.16
N PHE A 339 -33.78 -5.38 -18.99
CA PHE A 339 -33.05 -4.14 -19.24
C PHE A 339 -33.68 -2.94 -18.54
N ARG A 340 -32.84 -1.94 -18.26
CA ARG A 340 -33.28 -0.56 -17.97
C ARG A 340 -32.76 0.38 -19.04
N ILE A 341 -33.34 1.58 -19.09
CA ILE A 341 -33.01 2.56 -20.11
C ILE A 341 -32.44 3.84 -19.49
N VAL A 342 -31.63 4.53 -20.27
CA VAL A 342 -31.19 5.89 -19.99
C VAL A 342 -31.66 6.82 -21.08
N GLN A 343 -32.00 8.03 -20.68
CA GLN A 343 -32.16 9.17 -21.56
C GLN A 343 -30.83 9.93 -21.61
N ALA A 344 -30.27 10.08 -22.82
CA ALA A 344 -29.11 10.93 -23.01
C ALA A 344 -29.48 12.38 -22.69
N ALA A 345 -28.67 13.06 -21.88
CA ALA A 345 -28.82 14.48 -21.65
C ALA A 345 -28.31 15.29 -22.86
N ASP A 346 -28.69 16.57 -22.91
CA ASP A 346 -28.22 17.52 -23.93
C ASP A 346 -26.70 17.74 -23.77
N PRO A 347 -25.87 17.55 -24.82
CA PRO A 347 -24.43 17.83 -24.78
C PRO A 347 -24.07 19.26 -24.36
N ASP A 348 -24.99 20.22 -24.56
CA ASP A 348 -24.80 21.63 -24.21
C ASP A 348 -25.12 21.94 -22.74
N GLN A 349 -25.64 20.98 -21.96
CA GLN A 349 -25.65 21.11 -20.50
C GLN A 349 -24.23 21.00 -19.96
N SER A 350 -23.61 22.14 -19.64
CA SER A 350 -22.33 22.13 -18.90
C SER A 350 -22.53 21.48 -17.53
N THR A 351 -21.78 20.43 -17.24
CA THR A 351 -21.84 19.68 -15.97
C THR A 351 -20.69 20.01 -15.05
N ALA A 352 -20.94 19.87 -13.73
CA ALA A 352 -19.90 19.99 -12.73
C ALA A 352 -18.86 18.86 -12.86
N ALA A 353 -19.26 17.69 -13.36
CA ALA A 353 -18.35 16.57 -13.62
C ALA A 353 -17.29 16.89 -14.68
N ARG A 354 -17.67 17.51 -15.81
CA ARG A 354 -16.70 17.93 -16.84
C ARG A 354 -15.74 19.00 -16.32
N GLU A 355 -16.26 20.00 -15.62
CA GLU A 355 -15.45 21.07 -15.03
C GLU A 355 -14.46 20.52 -13.99
N ALA A 356 -14.88 19.55 -13.18
CA ALA A 356 -14.02 18.89 -12.20
C ALA A 356 -12.93 18.03 -12.88
N TYR A 357 -13.26 17.31 -13.96
CA TYR A 357 -12.28 16.57 -14.75
C TYR A 357 -11.23 17.51 -15.34
N GLU A 358 -11.66 18.59 -15.99
CA GLU A 358 -10.75 19.60 -16.58
C GLU A 358 -9.87 20.26 -15.51
N ALA A 359 -10.42 20.52 -14.32
CA ALA A 359 -9.65 21.03 -13.19
C ALA A 359 -8.61 20.02 -12.67
N GLU A 360 -8.94 18.72 -12.59
CA GLU A 360 -7.97 17.67 -12.25
C GLU A 360 -6.84 17.61 -13.28
N GLN A 361 -7.17 17.65 -14.59
CA GLN A 361 -6.16 17.63 -15.66
C GLN A 361 -5.29 18.89 -15.65
N ALA A 362 -5.86 20.07 -15.42
CA ALA A 362 -5.11 21.32 -15.31
C ALA A 362 -4.14 21.30 -14.11
N ALA A 363 -4.58 20.76 -12.96
CA ALA A 363 -3.73 20.60 -11.79
C ALA A 363 -2.56 19.63 -12.05
N ILE A 364 -2.82 18.50 -12.72
CA ILE A 364 -1.79 17.55 -13.15
C ILE A 364 -0.76 18.25 -14.04
N ALA A 365 -1.22 18.98 -15.06
CA ALA A 365 -0.33 19.69 -15.97
C ALA A 365 0.51 20.76 -15.25
N ALA A 366 -0.06 21.48 -14.28
CA ALA A 366 0.65 22.46 -13.48
C ALA A 366 1.74 21.82 -12.59
N ILE A 367 1.46 20.67 -11.98
CA ILE A 367 2.44 19.90 -11.19
C ILE A 367 3.62 19.47 -12.08
N GLU A 368 3.33 18.91 -13.25
CA GLU A 368 4.35 18.43 -14.19
C GLU A 368 5.17 19.59 -14.76
N ALA A 369 4.54 20.73 -15.08
CA ALA A 369 5.21 21.95 -15.52
C ALA A 369 6.14 22.55 -14.44
N ALA A 370 5.79 22.40 -13.16
CA ALA A 370 6.64 22.78 -12.03
C ALA A 370 7.80 21.80 -11.77
N GLY A 371 7.93 20.73 -12.57
CA GLY A 371 8.92 19.67 -12.39
C GLY A 371 8.54 18.64 -11.32
N GLY A 372 7.30 18.68 -10.83
CA GLY A 372 6.75 17.69 -9.93
C GLY A 372 6.58 16.33 -10.62
N LYS A 373 6.71 15.26 -9.84
CA LYS A 373 6.49 13.89 -10.30
C LYS A 373 5.33 13.26 -9.56
N ARG A 374 4.52 12.50 -10.28
CA ARG A 374 3.42 11.73 -9.71
C ARG A 374 3.78 10.26 -9.75
N TYR A 375 3.40 9.56 -8.70
CA TYR A 375 3.51 8.12 -8.56
C TYR A 375 2.16 7.60 -8.10
N ALA A 376 1.81 6.37 -8.46
CA ALA A 376 0.63 5.74 -7.91
C ALA A 376 0.95 4.33 -7.43
N SER A 377 0.52 4.03 -6.21
CA SER A 377 0.29 2.64 -5.83
C SER A 377 -1.10 2.26 -6.32
N ARG A 378 -1.18 1.18 -7.10
CA ARG A 378 -2.43 0.61 -7.59
C ARG A 378 -3.26 1.48 -8.55
N GLY A 379 -2.77 2.65 -8.95
CA GLY A 379 -3.52 3.60 -9.80
C GLY A 379 -4.51 4.47 -9.05
N LEU A 380 -4.60 4.33 -7.71
CA LEU A 380 -5.58 5.00 -6.85
C LEU A 380 -4.95 5.74 -5.67
N ASP A 381 -3.81 5.30 -5.14
CA ASP A 381 -3.11 6.04 -4.09
C ASP A 381 -2.03 6.91 -4.73
N ILE A 382 -2.30 8.20 -4.92
CA ILE A 382 -1.37 9.12 -5.57
C ILE A 382 -0.34 9.65 -4.56
N GLU A 383 0.93 9.55 -4.94
CA GLU A 383 2.04 10.28 -4.34
C GLU A 383 2.49 11.40 -5.29
N VAL A 384 2.59 12.63 -4.79
CA VAL A 384 3.20 13.75 -5.50
C VAL A 384 4.55 14.06 -4.84
N ARG A 385 5.61 14.10 -5.66
CA ARG A 385 6.94 14.58 -5.27
C ARG A 385 7.23 15.91 -5.94
N LEU A 386 7.36 16.96 -5.16
CA LEU A 386 7.78 18.27 -5.62
C LEU A 386 9.26 18.45 -5.23
N GLU A 387 10.17 18.18 -6.16
CA GLU A 387 11.62 18.33 -5.98
C GLU A 387 12.19 19.36 -6.96
N GLY A 388 12.14 20.66 -6.66
CA GLY A 388 12.52 21.69 -7.64
C GLY A 388 12.47 23.13 -7.15
N ALA A 389 12.88 24.07 -8.01
CA ALA A 389 12.95 25.51 -7.69
C ALA A 389 11.73 26.32 -8.20
N ASN A 390 10.83 25.71 -8.98
CA ASN A 390 9.71 26.38 -9.67
C ASN A 390 8.34 26.00 -9.09
N VAL A 391 8.25 25.78 -7.78
CA VAL A 391 6.97 25.48 -7.10
C VAL A 391 6.46 26.77 -6.46
N ASP A 392 5.38 27.32 -7.01
CA ASP A 392 4.67 28.47 -6.43
C ASP A 392 3.35 28.05 -5.77
N GLU A 393 2.60 29.03 -5.27
CA GLU A 393 1.33 28.79 -4.58
C GLU A 393 0.28 28.08 -5.45
N SER A 394 0.27 28.35 -6.76
CA SER A 394 -0.74 27.81 -7.66
C SER A 394 -0.66 26.28 -7.76
N VAL A 395 0.55 25.73 -7.64
CA VAL A 395 0.78 24.27 -7.60
C VAL A 395 0.13 23.66 -6.35
N PHE A 396 0.30 24.28 -5.18
CA PHE A 396 -0.30 23.79 -3.94
C PHE A 396 -1.83 23.90 -3.94
N GLN A 397 -2.39 24.96 -4.53
CA GLN A 397 -3.83 25.07 -4.73
C GLN A 397 -4.36 24.00 -5.71
N GLY A 398 -3.56 23.65 -6.73
CA GLY A 398 -3.85 22.57 -7.67
C GLY A 398 -3.91 21.19 -7.01
N LEU A 399 -3.09 20.93 -5.97
CA LEU A 399 -3.12 19.65 -5.24
C LEU A 399 -4.50 19.32 -4.65
N ALA A 400 -5.29 20.33 -4.27
CA ALA A 400 -6.64 20.14 -3.76
C ALA A 400 -7.62 19.61 -4.82
N LYS A 401 -7.24 19.65 -6.11
CA LYS A 401 -8.00 19.06 -7.23
C LYS A 401 -7.66 17.59 -7.47
N LEU A 402 -6.75 17.01 -6.68
CA LEU A 402 -6.39 15.59 -6.73
C LEU A 402 -7.05 14.85 -5.54
N PRO A 403 -8.24 14.26 -5.71
CA PRO A 403 -8.95 13.61 -4.61
C PRO A 403 -8.20 12.39 -4.05
N ASP A 404 -7.40 11.74 -4.88
CA ASP A 404 -6.64 10.52 -4.57
C ASP A 404 -5.24 10.80 -4.00
N LEU A 405 -4.89 12.08 -3.77
CA LEU A 405 -3.59 12.46 -3.23
C LEU A 405 -3.47 12.05 -1.76
N GLN A 406 -2.77 10.94 -1.50
CA GLN A 406 -2.54 10.47 -0.13
C GLN A 406 -1.16 10.82 0.40
N ARG A 407 -0.16 11.01 -0.49
CA ARG A 407 1.23 11.25 -0.08
C ARG A 407 1.81 12.46 -0.78
N LEU A 408 2.40 13.36 0.00
CA LEU A 408 3.05 14.56 -0.50
C LEU A 408 4.48 14.60 0.03
N ARG A 409 5.44 14.63 -0.89
CA ARG A 409 6.85 14.79 -0.57
C ARG A 409 7.39 16.07 -1.19
N LEU A 410 8.08 16.84 -0.36
CA LEU A 410 8.45 18.21 -0.65
C LEU A 410 9.97 18.36 -0.47
N GLY A 411 10.74 18.79 -1.49
CA GLY A 411 12.18 19.11 -1.36
C GLY A 411 12.71 20.18 -2.35
N TRP A 412 13.67 21.02 -1.93
CA TRP A 412 14.17 22.16 -2.72
C TRP A 412 15.67 22.01 -2.87
N ARG A 413 16.16 22.13 -4.11
CA ARG A 413 17.59 22.02 -4.41
C ARG A 413 18.30 23.38 -4.46
N GLY A 414 17.54 24.48 -4.53
CA GLY A 414 18.07 25.85 -4.59
C GLY A 414 18.26 26.46 -3.21
N ARG A 415 19.33 27.25 -3.00
CA ARG A 415 19.66 27.86 -1.70
C ARG A 415 18.65 28.91 -1.20
N ASP A 416 17.91 29.54 -2.12
CA ASP A 416 17.02 30.66 -1.79
C ASP A 416 15.53 30.31 -1.83
N ALA A 417 15.17 29.12 -2.32
CA ALA A 417 13.79 28.71 -2.44
C ALA A 417 13.31 28.09 -1.12
N LYS A 418 12.31 28.71 -0.49
CA LYS A 418 11.72 28.29 0.80
C LYS A 418 10.23 28.07 0.65
N LEU A 419 9.66 27.20 1.47
CA LEU A 419 8.21 27.12 1.60
C LEU A 419 7.71 28.35 2.35
N SER A 420 6.70 29.02 1.79
CA SER A 420 6.02 30.14 2.45
C SER A 420 4.96 29.63 3.42
N GLN A 421 4.58 30.47 4.39
CA GLN A 421 3.45 30.16 5.28
C GLN A 421 2.17 29.90 4.47
N GLN A 422 1.92 30.69 3.43
CA GLN A 422 0.76 30.51 2.55
C GLN A 422 0.77 29.16 1.82
N GLY A 423 1.94 28.67 1.41
CA GLY A 423 2.08 27.33 0.86
C GLY A 423 1.77 26.23 1.88
N LEU A 424 2.26 26.39 3.12
CA LEU A 424 1.93 25.49 4.23
C LEU A 424 0.43 25.51 4.56
N ASP A 425 -0.20 26.68 4.56
CA ASP A 425 -1.64 26.85 4.78
C ASP A 425 -2.48 26.20 3.68
N ALA A 426 -1.98 26.18 2.44
CA ALA A 426 -2.62 25.48 1.33
C ALA A 426 -2.50 23.95 1.50
N ILE A 427 -1.32 23.45 1.90
CA ILE A 427 -1.12 22.03 2.22
C ILE A 427 -2.02 21.59 3.39
N ALA A 428 -2.16 22.44 4.41
CA ALA A 428 -3.00 22.18 5.58
C ALA A 428 -4.51 22.04 5.27
N LYS A 429 -4.95 22.40 4.06
CA LYS A 429 -6.33 22.20 3.58
C LYS A 429 -6.54 20.85 2.88
N LEU A 430 -5.47 20.09 2.62
CA LEU A 430 -5.52 18.78 1.96
C LEU A 430 -5.93 17.71 2.98
N ASN A 431 -7.22 17.69 3.33
CA ASN A 431 -7.75 16.81 4.37
C ASN A 431 -7.65 15.31 4.04
N GLN A 432 -7.44 14.95 2.77
CA GLN A 432 -7.26 13.57 2.31
C GLN A 432 -5.83 13.03 2.53
N LEU A 433 -4.88 13.90 2.87
CA LEU A 433 -3.47 13.54 2.90
C LEU A 433 -3.11 12.72 4.13
N GLN A 434 -2.54 11.53 3.93
CA GLN A 434 -2.12 10.62 4.99
C GLN A 434 -0.63 10.72 5.32
N VAL A 435 0.20 11.09 4.34
CA VAL A 435 1.65 11.18 4.48
C VAL A 435 2.16 12.52 4.01
N LEU A 436 2.84 13.25 4.89
CA LEU A 436 3.54 14.49 4.58
C LEU A 436 5.02 14.37 4.95
N GLU A 437 5.86 14.41 3.92
CA GLU A 437 7.31 14.32 4.06
C GLU A 437 7.99 15.60 3.59
N PHE A 438 8.68 16.25 4.53
CA PHE A 438 9.58 17.34 4.22
C PHE A 438 10.99 16.80 4.00
N ASN A 439 11.62 17.19 2.89
CA ASN A 439 13.04 17.00 2.58
C ASN A 439 13.79 18.33 2.72
N SER A 440 15.09 18.31 2.44
CA SER A 440 15.96 19.47 2.61
C SER A 440 15.59 20.71 1.81
N GLY A 441 16.05 21.87 2.31
CA GLY A 441 15.96 23.17 1.64
C GLY A 441 14.68 23.96 1.90
N LEU A 442 13.79 23.51 2.78
CA LEU A 442 12.45 24.07 2.94
C LEU A 442 12.35 25.31 3.85
N GLY A 443 13.23 25.44 4.84
CA GLY A 443 13.12 26.49 5.86
C GLY A 443 11.95 26.32 6.85
N ILE A 444 11.49 25.08 7.10
CA ILE A 444 10.31 24.76 7.93
C ILE A 444 10.38 25.33 9.35
N ALA A 445 11.57 25.39 9.96
CA ALA A 445 11.75 25.84 11.35
C ALA A 445 11.36 27.32 11.60
N ALA A 446 11.00 28.07 10.56
CA ALA A 446 10.50 29.45 10.68
C ALA A 446 8.99 29.57 10.46
N LEU A 447 8.29 28.48 10.16
CA LEU A 447 6.86 28.46 9.84
C LEU A 447 6.01 28.12 11.07
N ASP A 448 4.77 28.60 11.08
CA ASP A 448 3.78 28.18 12.06
C ASP A 448 3.23 26.82 11.69
N LEU A 449 3.65 25.79 12.44
CA LEU A 449 3.26 24.40 12.21
C LEU A 449 1.88 24.05 12.78
N SER A 450 1.26 24.94 13.58
CA SER A 450 -0.05 24.66 14.20
C SER A 450 -1.16 24.48 13.16
N VAL A 451 -1.00 25.02 11.96
CA VAL A 451 -1.95 24.85 10.86
C VAL A 451 -2.11 23.39 10.44
N LEU A 452 -1.05 22.58 10.60
CA LEU A 452 -1.05 21.16 10.23
C LEU A 452 -2.00 20.33 11.11
N THR A 453 -2.27 20.74 12.36
CA THR A 453 -3.11 19.96 13.30
C THR A 453 -4.58 19.87 12.86
N ARG A 454 -4.96 20.57 11.79
CA ARG A 454 -6.29 20.50 11.17
C ARG A 454 -6.43 19.27 10.24
N MET A 455 -5.32 18.64 9.87
CA MET A 455 -5.28 17.50 8.95
C MET A 455 -5.55 16.19 9.70
N ASN A 456 -6.82 15.87 9.92
CA ASN A 456 -7.23 14.73 10.76
C ASN A 456 -6.87 13.35 10.19
N GLU A 457 -6.67 13.24 8.87
CA GLU A 457 -6.27 11.99 8.21
C GLU A 457 -4.74 11.81 8.15
N LEU A 458 -3.97 12.81 8.57
CA LEU A 458 -2.51 12.76 8.49
C LEU A 458 -1.96 11.79 9.54
N GLN A 459 -1.33 10.72 9.06
CA GLN A 459 -0.78 9.64 9.90
C GLN A 459 0.74 9.66 9.98
N VAL A 460 1.42 10.12 8.93
CA VAL A 460 2.88 10.16 8.86
C VAL A 460 3.35 11.59 8.63
N LEU A 461 4.16 12.09 9.56
CA LEU A 461 4.77 13.41 9.47
C LEU A 461 6.28 13.32 9.70
N ARG A 462 7.05 13.65 8.66
CA ARG A 462 8.52 13.55 8.69
C ARG A 462 9.18 14.88 8.38
N PHE A 463 10.08 15.29 9.28
CA PHE A 463 10.96 16.43 9.10
C PHE A 463 12.39 15.97 8.80
N PRO A 464 13.11 16.70 7.92
CA PRO A 464 14.50 16.39 7.57
C PRO A 464 15.46 16.96 8.61
N ARG A 465 16.70 16.46 8.61
CA ARG A 465 17.75 16.87 9.56
C ARG A 465 18.11 18.36 9.51
N ASP A 466 17.99 19.00 8.35
CA ASP A 466 18.27 20.42 8.13
C ASP A 466 17.08 21.34 8.49
N ALA A 467 15.96 20.78 8.97
CA ALA A 467 14.86 21.51 9.57
C ALA A 467 14.72 21.13 11.06
N PRO A 468 15.65 21.58 11.93
CA PRO A 468 15.62 21.25 13.34
C PRO A 468 14.34 21.74 14.00
N LEU A 469 13.74 20.88 14.82
CA LEU A 469 12.62 21.22 15.69
C LEU A 469 13.09 21.39 17.15
N ASN A 470 12.27 22.07 17.93
CA ASN A 470 12.44 22.28 19.36
C ASN A 470 11.08 22.18 20.07
N ASP A 471 11.04 22.38 21.38
CA ASP A 471 9.82 22.26 22.18
C ASP A 471 8.71 23.22 21.74
N GLY A 472 9.05 24.43 21.28
CA GLY A 472 8.08 25.40 20.76
C GLY A 472 7.38 24.90 19.49
N HIS A 473 8.12 24.24 18.60
CA HIS A 473 7.54 23.60 17.41
C HIS A 473 6.60 22.44 17.79
N LEU A 474 7.00 21.60 18.76
CA LEU A 474 6.14 20.50 19.22
C LEU A 474 4.93 20.98 20.02
N ALA A 475 5.03 22.13 20.70
CA ALA A 475 3.89 22.78 21.32
C ALA A 475 2.85 23.21 20.27
N ALA A 476 3.29 23.70 19.10
CA ALA A 476 2.39 24.03 18.00
C ALA A 476 1.70 22.78 17.41
N LEU A 477 2.35 21.61 17.49
CA LEU A 477 1.84 20.33 17.01
C LEU A 477 1.06 19.52 18.07
N ALA A 478 0.88 20.06 19.28
CA ALA A 478 0.36 19.31 20.44
C ALA A 478 -1.09 18.82 20.30
N GLU A 479 -1.86 19.39 19.36
CA GLU A 479 -3.27 19.04 19.13
C GLU A 479 -3.44 17.87 18.14
N PHE A 480 -2.36 17.36 17.54
CA PHE A 480 -2.43 16.16 16.71
C PHE A 480 -2.90 14.94 17.51
N THR A 481 -3.79 14.16 16.90
CA THR A 481 -4.33 12.90 17.48
C THR A 481 -4.27 11.71 16.53
N SER A 482 -3.94 11.94 15.25
CA SER A 482 -4.00 10.95 14.17
C SER A 482 -2.66 10.32 13.81
N LEU A 483 -1.54 10.78 14.37
CA LEU A 483 -0.21 10.36 13.94
C LEU A 483 0.10 8.93 14.37
N ARG A 484 0.50 8.11 13.40
CA ARG A 484 1.09 6.77 13.59
C ARG A 484 2.60 6.78 13.48
N GLU A 485 3.16 7.71 12.72
CA GLU A 485 4.59 7.90 12.60
C GLU A 485 4.98 9.38 12.67
N PHE A 486 5.98 9.67 13.51
CA PHE A 486 6.56 10.99 13.63
C PHE A 486 8.09 10.93 13.59
N GLN A 487 8.71 11.73 12.72
CA GLN A 487 10.16 11.89 12.64
C GLN A 487 10.57 13.35 12.76
N CYS A 488 11.49 13.64 13.68
CA CYS A 488 12.11 14.95 13.82
C CYS A 488 13.59 14.86 14.20
N PHE A 489 14.28 16.00 14.07
CA PHE A 489 15.67 16.18 14.48
C PHE A 489 15.78 17.43 15.35
N GLY A 490 16.54 17.37 16.45
CA GLY A 490 16.79 18.49 17.36
C GLY A 490 18.16 19.16 17.17
N THR A 491 18.71 19.20 15.95
CA THR A 491 20.12 19.61 15.71
C THR A 491 20.48 21.03 16.16
N ALA A 492 19.48 21.90 16.41
CA ALA A 492 19.67 23.26 16.94
C ALA A 492 19.50 23.37 18.46
N GLY A 493 19.27 22.26 19.17
CA GLY A 493 19.01 22.21 20.62
C GLY A 493 17.57 22.59 21.00
N GLY A 494 17.24 22.40 22.28
CA GLY A 494 15.92 22.77 22.83
C GLY A 494 14.79 21.81 22.49
N LEU A 495 15.10 20.60 22.03
CA LEU A 495 14.14 19.49 21.91
C LEU A 495 14.28 18.59 23.13
N THR A 496 13.41 18.78 24.11
CA THR A 496 13.50 18.14 25.44
C THR A 496 12.29 17.23 25.71
N ASP A 497 12.17 16.75 26.94
CA ASP A 497 11.00 15.99 27.37
C ASP A 497 9.69 16.78 27.26
N GLU A 498 9.74 18.12 27.43
CA GLU A 498 8.55 18.96 27.35
C GLU A 498 7.92 18.89 25.96
N GLY A 499 8.71 19.07 24.90
CA GLY A 499 8.23 19.01 23.53
C GLY A 499 7.79 17.61 23.13
N LEU A 500 8.65 16.61 23.33
CA LEU A 500 8.34 15.22 22.94
C LEU A 500 7.12 14.67 23.69
N GLY A 501 6.91 15.10 24.94
CA GLY A 501 5.75 14.73 25.73
C GLY A 501 4.42 15.21 25.14
N ARG A 502 4.43 16.28 24.33
CA ARG A 502 3.22 16.79 23.65
C ARG A 502 2.64 15.81 22.63
N LEU A 503 3.44 14.86 22.14
CA LEU A 503 2.99 13.84 21.19
C LEU A 503 2.04 12.80 21.81
N GLY A 504 1.90 12.77 23.14
CA GLY A 504 1.10 11.77 23.88
C GLY A 504 -0.40 11.74 23.58
N ARG A 505 -0.94 12.72 22.83
CA ARG A 505 -2.33 12.64 22.34
C ARG A 505 -2.52 11.69 21.16
N ASN A 506 -1.44 11.28 20.49
CA ASN A 506 -1.47 10.34 19.37
C ASN A 506 -1.43 8.90 19.90
N GLN A 507 -2.60 8.38 20.29
CA GLN A 507 -2.70 7.07 20.96
C GLN A 507 -2.37 5.88 20.04
N ASP A 508 -2.46 6.07 18.72
CA ASP A 508 -2.09 5.07 17.72
C ASP A 508 -0.64 5.23 17.21
N LEU A 509 0.22 5.97 17.93
CA LEU A 509 1.61 6.18 17.54
C LEU A 509 2.41 4.85 17.58
N GLU A 510 2.85 4.39 16.41
CA GLU A 510 3.58 3.14 16.21
C GLU A 510 5.09 3.37 16.07
N THR A 511 5.49 4.52 15.52
CA THR A 511 6.90 4.88 15.25
C THR A 511 7.22 6.30 15.69
N LEU A 512 8.20 6.43 16.59
CA LEU A 512 8.75 7.72 17.01
C LEU A 512 10.25 7.78 16.74
N LEU A 513 10.66 8.70 15.87
CA LEU A 513 12.03 8.91 15.45
C LEU A 513 12.49 10.31 15.85
N ALA A 514 12.93 10.49 17.10
CA ALA A 514 13.41 11.75 17.64
C ALA A 514 14.95 11.77 17.68
N TRP A 515 15.58 12.23 16.62
CA TRP A 515 17.03 12.19 16.49
C TRP A 515 17.67 13.46 17.06
N GLU A 516 18.86 13.35 17.63
CA GLU A 516 19.68 14.48 18.08
C GLU A 516 18.92 15.43 19.04
N ASN A 517 18.39 14.88 20.13
CA ASN A 517 17.56 15.58 21.11
C ASN A 517 18.22 15.62 22.51
N GLU A 518 17.69 16.48 23.38
CA GLU A 518 18.17 16.73 24.74
C GLU A 518 17.23 16.13 25.81
N ALA A 519 16.35 15.20 25.44
CA ALA A 519 15.39 14.59 26.34
C ALA A 519 16.02 13.53 27.25
N THR A 520 15.62 13.56 28.52
CA THR A 520 16.04 12.60 29.55
C THR A 520 15.33 11.25 29.44
N GLY A 521 14.25 11.18 28.65
CA GLY A 521 13.41 9.99 28.50
C GLY A 521 12.17 10.01 29.40
N ALA A 522 12.00 11.04 30.22
CA ALA A 522 10.77 11.28 31.00
C ALA A 522 9.54 11.42 30.10
N TYR A 523 9.70 11.92 28.87
CA TYR A 523 8.58 12.08 27.92
C TYR A 523 7.84 10.78 27.61
N LEU A 524 8.52 9.63 27.70
CA LEU A 524 7.93 8.32 27.44
C LEU A 524 6.75 8.01 28.36
N LYS A 525 6.68 8.64 29.55
CA LYS A 525 5.53 8.54 30.46
C LYS A 525 4.24 9.06 29.81
N HIS A 526 4.35 10.06 28.93
CA HIS A 526 3.20 10.63 28.22
C HIS A 526 2.74 9.78 27.03
N LEU A 527 3.56 8.83 26.57
CA LEU A 527 3.23 7.94 25.45
C LEU A 527 2.71 6.57 25.93
N GLN A 528 2.50 6.36 27.22
CA GLN A 528 2.00 5.10 27.74
C GLN A 528 0.66 4.72 27.11
N GLY A 529 0.55 3.48 26.65
CA GLY A 529 -0.62 2.99 25.91
C GLY A 529 -0.45 2.98 24.39
N CYS A 530 0.49 3.77 23.85
CA CYS A 530 0.78 3.75 22.41
C CYS A 530 1.36 2.40 21.97
N PRO A 531 0.99 1.88 20.78
CA PRO A 531 1.51 0.63 20.22
C PRO A 531 2.91 0.79 19.60
N LEU A 532 3.84 1.45 20.31
CA LEU A 532 5.17 1.74 19.79
C LEU A 532 5.92 0.44 19.44
N SER A 533 6.26 0.30 18.16
CA SER A 533 7.08 -0.78 17.62
C SER A 533 8.49 -0.32 17.25
N THR A 534 8.66 0.98 16.98
CA THR A 534 9.94 1.61 16.63
C THR A 534 10.16 2.88 17.43
N LEU A 535 11.30 2.97 18.10
CA LEU A 535 11.72 4.15 18.86
C LEU A 535 13.19 4.50 18.56
N ALA A 536 13.44 5.74 18.18
CA ALA A 536 14.77 6.34 18.18
C ALA A 536 14.79 7.59 19.04
N SER A 537 15.74 7.65 19.97
CA SER A 537 16.05 8.84 20.78
C SER A 537 17.56 8.97 20.92
N THR A 538 18.17 9.81 20.10
CA THR A 538 19.64 9.90 19.98
C THR A 538 20.17 11.23 20.50
N ALA A 539 21.40 11.21 21.01
CA ALA A 539 22.11 12.41 21.43
C ALA A 539 22.50 13.30 20.24
N PRO A 540 22.62 14.63 20.42
CA PRO A 540 23.11 15.52 19.38
C PRO A 540 24.52 15.11 18.93
N TYR A 541 24.82 15.26 17.63
CA TYR A 541 26.12 14.88 17.11
C TYR A 541 27.26 15.64 17.83
N GLY A 542 28.28 14.91 18.28
CA GLY A 542 29.41 15.47 19.02
C GLY A 542 29.15 15.80 20.50
N ASN A 543 27.91 15.69 20.98
CA ASN A 543 27.54 15.96 22.38
C ASN A 543 27.12 14.67 23.12
N ALA A 544 27.27 14.70 24.44
CA ALA A 544 26.80 13.64 25.32
C ALA A 544 25.27 13.73 25.47
N GLY A 545 24.58 12.60 25.29
CA GLY A 545 23.13 12.51 25.48
C GLY A 545 22.71 12.58 26.93
N THR A 546 21.46 12.98 27.15
CA THR A 546 20.87 13.27 28.45
C THR A 546 19.94 12.17 28.96
N MET A 547 19.61 11.16 28.15
CA MET A 547 18.77 10.05 28.61
C MET A 547 19.48 9.26 29.71
N ASP A 548 18.80 9.14 30.85
CA ASP A 548 19.28 8.45 32.04
C ASP A 548 18.52 7.15 32.32
N ASP A 549 18.90 6.46 33.40
CA ASP A 549 18.28 5.20 33.79
C ASP A 549 16.81 5.33 34.23
N GLU A 550 16.38 6.49 34.72
CA GLU A 550 14.97 6.72 35.08
C GLU A 550 14.12 6.89 33.82
N GLY A 551 14.61 7.64 32.84
CA GLY A 551 14.00 7.77 31.53
C GLY A 551 13.87 6.43 30.82
N ALA A 552 14.96 5.66 30.77
CA ALA A 552 14.98 4.33 30.15
C ALA A 552 14.08 3.31 30.87
N ALA A 553 13.76 3.50 32.16
CA ALA A 553 12.82 2.64 32.86
C ALA A 553 11.41 2.67 32.24
N ASN A 554 11.03 3.78 31.60
CA ASN A 554 9.72 3.93 30.96
C ASN A 554 9.55 3.05 29.71
N LEU A 555 10.65 2.55 29.12
CA LEU A 555 10.62 1.60 27.99
C LEU A 555 9.82 0.34 28.29
N SER A 556 9.73 -0.05 29.57
CA SER A 556 8.92 -1.19 30.02
C SER A 556 7.42 -1.06 29.70
N SER A 557 6.94 0.14 29.40
CA SER A 557 5.56 0.39 28.97
C SER A 557 5.29 -0.03 27.53
N PHE A 558 6.32 -0.41 26.76
CA PHE A 558 6.25 -0.70 25.33
C PHE A 558 6.79 -2.10 25.00
N PRO A 559 6.13 -3.18 25.47
CA PRO A 559 6.61 -4.54 25.27
C PRO A 559 6.66 -4.95 23.79
N GLY A 560 5.88 -4.30 22.92
CA GLY A 560 5.86 -4.54 21.47
C GLY A 560 7.01 -3.90 20.68
N LEU A 561 8.00 -3.28 21.34
CA LEU A 561 9.15 -2.67 20.67
C LEU A 561 9.98 -3.70 19.90
N ARG A 562 10.15 -3.46 18.61
CA ARG A 562 10.95 -4.28 17.69
C ARG A 562 12.24 -3.60 17.25
N SER A 563 12.30 -2.27 17.32
CA SER A 563 13.46 -1.48 16.91
C SER A 563 13.70 -0.35 17.92
N LEU A 564 14.88 -0.35 18.54
CA LEU A 564 15.28 0.63 19.55
C LEU A 564 16.65 1.22 19.22
N THR A 565 16.73 2.55 19.14
CA THR A 565 17.98 3.30 18.92
C THR A 565 18.14 4.34 20.02
N LEU A 566 19.14 4.18 20.89
CA LEU A 566 19.46 5.10 21.99
C LEU A 566 20.90 5.61 21.88
N ASP A 567 21.33 5.98 20.66
CA ASP A 567 22.74 6.30 20.41
C ASP A 567 23.21 7.57 21.14
N GLY A 568 24.42 7.53 21.69
CA GLY A 568 25.11 8.65 22.32
C GLY A 568 24.67 8.96 23.76
N GLN A 569 23.83 8.12 24.37
CA GLN A 569 23.26 8.35 25.69
C GLN A 569 24.26 7.94 26.78
N SER A 570 25.10 8.90 27.18
CA SER A 570 26.23 8.66 28.10
C SER A 570 25.83 8.40 29.55
N GLN A 571 24.60 8.76 29.94
CA GLN A 571 24.10 8.61 31.32
C GLN A 571 23.41 7.25 31.57
N LEU A 572 23.27 6.40 30.54
CA LEU A 572 22.75 5.05 30.71
C LEU A 572 23.79 4.18 31.41
N SER A 573 23.34 3.33 32.35
CA SER A 573 24.17 2.35 33.05
C SER A 573 23.60 0.92 32.91
N GLY A 574 24.18 -0.04 33.63
CA GLY A 574 23.64 -1.40 33.77
C GLY A 574 22.19 -1.46 34.27
N ALA A 575 21.67 -0.41 34.93
CA ALA A 575 20.25 -0.35 35.28
C ALA A 575 19.36 -0.27 34.03
N SER A 576 19.70 0.58 33.05
CA SER A 576 19.03 0.64 31.74
C SER A 576 19.13 -0.68 30.98
N MET A 577 20.28 -1.34 31.01
CA MET A 577 20.46 -2.62 30.30
C MET A 577 19.50 -3.70 30.76
N LYS A 578 19.16 -3.76 32.06
CA LYS A 578 18.15 -4.70 32.57
C LYS A 578 16.76 -4.42 32.01
N ARG A 579 16.43 -3.15 31.72
CA ARG A 579 15.15 -2.73 31.15
C ARG A 579 15.09 -3.05 29.66
N ILE A 580 16.14 -2.71 28.91
CA ILE A 580 16.25 -3.02 27.48
C ILE A 580 16.19 -4.53 27.25
N ALA A 581 16.88 -5.33 28.06
CA ALA A 581 16.87 -6.78 27.97
C ALA A 581 15.52 -7.45 28.31
N ALA A 582 14.55 -6.70 28.82
CA ALA A 582 13.20 -7.18 29.06
C ALA A 582 12.26 -7.02 27.85
N LEU A 583 12.71 -6.32 26.78
CA LEU A 583 11.96 -6.16 25.53
C LEU A 583 12.19 -7.37 24.63
N ASP A 584 11.44 -8.45 24.84
CA ASP A 584 11.64 -9.75 24.21
C ASP A 584 11.27 -9.80 22.71
N GLU A 585 10.46 -8.87 22.22
CA GLU A 585 10.16 -8.69 20.79
C GLU A 585 11.27 -7.96 19.99
N LEU A 586 12.32 -7.47 20.65
CA LEU A 586 13.33 -6.62 20.03
C LEU A 586 14.11 -7.35 18.94
N ARG A 587 14.12 -6.76 17.73
CA ARG A 587 14.82 -7.28 16.54
C ARG A 587 16.03 -6.44 16.17
N ARG A 588 15.99 -5.14 16.46
CA ARG A 588 17.08 -4.19 16.19
C ARG A 588 17.38 -3.35 17.43
N LEU A 589 18.65 -3.29 17.82
CA LEU A 589 19.12 -2.50 18.95
C LEU A 589 20.36 -1.70 18.56
N SER A 590 20.32 -0.38 18.72
CA SER A 590 21.50 0.48 18.61
C SER A 590 21.72 1.21 19.92
N LEU A 591 22.89 0.99 20.50
CA LEU A 591 23.42 1.68 21.67
C LEU A 591 24.80 2.23 21.32
N GLN A 592 24.96 2.79 20.13
CA GLN A 592 26.25 3.32 19.67
C GLN A 592 26.65 4.50 20.56
N ARG A 593 27.94 4.61 20.92
CA ARG A 593 28.48 5.68 21.78
C ARG A 593 27.79 5.83 23.15
N CYS A 594 27.27 4.74 23.71
CA CYS A 594 26.72 4.70 25.06
C CYS A 594 27.79 4.24 26.06
N SER A 595 28.76 5.12 26.33
CA SER A 595 29.95 4.78 27.14
C SER A 595 29.67 4.56 28.63
N GLY A 596 28.50 4.99 29.14
CA GLY A 596 28.12 4.79 30.55
C GLY A 596 27.78 3.34 30.92
N ILE A 597 27.50 2.50 29.91
CA ILE A 597 27.18 1.08 30.11
C ILE A 597 28.49 0.28 30.07
N ALA A 598 28.91 -0.27 31.21
CA ALA A 598 30.12 -1.08 31.28
C ALA A 598 29.94 -2.47 30.66
N ASP A 599 31.02 -3.08 30.15
CA ASP A 599 30.96 -4.42 29.51
C ASP A 599 30.36 -5.47 30.46
N ALA A 600 30.79 -5.44 31.73
CA ALA A 600 30.33 -6.34 32.78
C ALA A 600 28.80 -6.33 32.98
N GLU A 601 28.13 -5.26 32.55
CA GLU A 601 26.69 -5.06 32.69
C GLU A 601 25.90 -5.45 31.43
N MET A 602 26.57 -5.82 30.33
CA MET A 602 25.94 -6.15 29.04
C MET A 602 25.51 -7.62 28.90
N PHE A 603 25.85 -8.49 29.85
CA PHE A 603 25.41 -9.90 29.83
C PHE A 603 23.89 -10.12 29.63
N PRO A 604 22.98 -9.27 30.17
CA PRO A 604 21.54 -9.38 29.93
C PRO A 604 21.13 -9.35 28.46
N LEU A 605 21.96 -8.86 27.53
CA LEU A 605 21.69 -8.92 26.09
C LEU A 605 21.38 -10.33 25.60
N SER A 606 21.94 -11.36 26.25
CA SER A 606 21.67 -12.77 25.97
C SER A 606 20.19 -13.15 26.07
N LYS A 607 19.34 -12.35 26.71
CA LYS A 607 17.88 -12.58 26.79
C LYS A 607 17.12 -12.18 25.53
N LEU A 608 17.70 -11.35 24.66
CA LEU A 608 17.06 -10.82 23.45
C LEU A 608 17.09 -11.85 22.31
N GLN A 609 16.37 -12.95 22.48
CA GLN A 609 16.42 -14.12 21.58
C GLN A 609 15.84 -13.86 20.17
N GLN A 610 15.14 -12.74 19.98
CA GLN A 610 14.61 -12.29 18.69
C GLN A 610 15.53 -11.29 17.95
N LEU A 611 16.64 -10.89 18.58
CA LEU A 611 17.53 -9.87 18.07
C LEU A 611 18.23 -10.34 16.79
N ARG A 612 18.25 -9.48 15.77
CA ARG A 612 18.87 -9.68 14.47
C ARG A 612 19.98 -8.70 14.21
N ASP A 613 19.77 -7.43 14.54
CA ASP A 613 20.74 -6.37 14.30
C ASP A 613 21.14 -5.70 15.62
N ILE A 614 22.45 -5.61 15.89
CA ILE A 614 22.96 -4.87 17.03
C ILE A 614 24.12 -3.95 16.64
N ASN A 615 24.08 -2.72 17.15
CA ASN A 615 25.16 -1.74 17.02
C ASN A 615 25.58 -1.21 18.40
N LEU A 616 26.79 -1.59 18.83
CA LEU A 616 27.44 -1.19 20.08
C LEU A 616 28.74 -0.41 19.82
N MET A 617 28.91 0.16 18.62
CA MET A 617 30.14 0.86 18.23
C MET A 617 30.41 2.07 19.13
N GLY A 618 31.65 2.24 19.58
CA GLY A 618 32.05 3.34 20.45
C GLY A 618 31.48 3.27 21.87
N SER A 619 30.85 2.14 22.24
CA SER A 619 30.44 1.85 23.61
C SER A 619 31.47 0.96 24.29
N SER A 620 31.36 0.77 25.61
CA SER A 620 32.28 -0.07 26.38
C SER A 620 31.98 -1.57 26.20
N ALA A 621 31.69 -2.01 24.96
CA ALA A 621 31.34 -3.40 24.64
C ALA A 621 32.60 -4.24 24.37
N GLY A 622 32.87 -5.18 25.28
CA GLY A 622 34.03 -6.07 25.28
C GLY A 622 33.64 -7.55 25.24
N ASP A 623 34.37 -8.38 26.00
CA ASP A 623 34.22 -9.83 25.97
C ASP A 623 32.89 -10.32 26.58
N VAL A 624 32.36 -9.64 27.59
CA VAL A 624 31.08 -10.01 28.23
C VAL A 624 29.93 -9.75 27.26
N ALA A 625 29.93 -8.60 26.58
CA ALA A 625 28.98 -8.31 25.50
C ALA A 625 29.09 -9.35 24.38
N ALA A 626 30.31 -9.64 23.90
CA ALA A 626 30.54 -10.64 22.85
C ALA A 626 29.99 -12.02 23.22
N LYS A 627 30.21 -12.45 24.47
CA LYS A 627 29.65 -13.69 25.01
C LYS A 627 28.13 -13.69 25.04
N ALA A 628 27.51 -12.59 25.46
CA ALA A 628 26.06 -12.48 25.48
C ALA A 628 25.48 -12.59 24.07
N LEU A 629 26.10 -11.94 23.08
CA LEU A 629 25.70 -11.99 21.68
C LEU A 629 25.92 -13.38 21.05
N GLY A 630 26.98 -14.08 21.43
CA GLY A 630 27.24 -15.47 21.03
C GLY A 630 26.13 -16.45 21.41
N MET A 631 25.25 -16.09 22.36
CA MET A 631 24.12 -16.90 22.82
C MET A 631 22.80 -16.58 22.09
N ILE A 632 22.79 -15.63 21.14
CA ILE A 632 21.59 -15.22 20.40
C ILE A 632 21.52 -15.96 19.05
N PRO A 633 20.51 -16.83 18.81
CA PRO A 633 20.50 -17.74 17.67
C PRO A 633 20.11 -17.10 16.33
N ARG A 634 19.58 -15.87 16.35
CA ARG A 634 19.00 -15.17 15.20
C ARG A 634 19.79 -13.93 14.76
N LEU A 635 20.99 -13.73 15.31
CA LEU A 635 21.79 -12.54 15.08
C LEU A 635 22.32 -12.54 13.63
N GLU A 636 22.00 -11.51 12.85
CA GLU A 636 22.34 -11.35 11.44
C GLU A 636 23.45 -10.30 11.24
N SER A 637 23.39 -9.20 11.99
CA SER A 637 24.32 -8.07 11.89
C SER A 637 24.83 -7.64 13.26
N VAL A 638 26.16 -7.58 13.42
CA VAL A 638 26.82 -7.15 14.66
C VAL A 638 27.85 -6.09 14.34
N ARG A 639 27.71 -4.92 14.97
CA ARG A 639 28.77 -3.93 15.06
C ARG A 639 29.14 -3.72 16.51
N MET A 640 30.40 -3.93 16.89
CA MET A 640 30.82 -3.72 18.27
C MET A 640 32.28 -3.33 18.41
N GLY A 641 32.57 -2.70 19.54
CA GLY A 641 33.91 -2.33 19.96
C GLY A 641 34.17 -0.82 19.90
N ASN A 642 35.35 -0.42 20.36
CA ASN A 642 35.71 0.97 20.60
C ASN A 642 37.18 1.23 20.22
N ASP A 643 37.55 2.51 20.16
CA ASP A 643 38.90 2.96 19.85
C ASP A 643 39.75 3.19 21.11
N ALA A 644 39.25 2.81 22.30
CA ALA A 644 39.90 3.08 23.56
C ALA A 644 41.29 2.41 23.63
N SER A 645 42.28 3.18 24.07
CA SER A 645 43.67 2.75 24.26
C SER A 645 43.94 2.20 25.67
N GLY A 646 42.91 2.09 26.53
CA GLY A 646 43.00 1.60 27.90
C GLY A 646 42.64 0.11 28.04
N PRO A 647 43.11 -0.57 29.12
CA PRO A 647 42.99 -2.03 29.28
C PRO A 647 41.64 -2.54 29.82
N THR A 648 40.67 -1.67 30.10
CA THR A 648 39.37 -2.06 30.67
C THR A 648 38.28 -1.98 29.61
N ASP A 649 37.47 -3.03 29.47
CA ASP A 649 36.31 -3.13 28.57
C ASP A 649 36.62 -3.10 27.06
N VAL A 650 37.67 -3.83 26.66
CA VAL A 650 38.06 -4.02 25.26
C VAL A 650 37.72 -5.44 24.80
N LEU A 651 37.23 -5.58 23.57
CA LEU A 651 37.03 -6.88 22.92
C LEU A 651 38.38 -7.56 22.64
N THR A 652 38.61 -8.74 23.19
CA THR A 652 39.84 -9.52 22.99
C THR A 652 39.60 -10.74 22.11
N ASP A 653 40.65 -11.53 21.88
CA ASP A 653 40.54 -12.82 21.21
C ASP A 653 39.57 -13.78 21.93
N ALA A 654 39.43 -13.68 23.25
CA ALA A 654 38.51 -14.50 24.02
C ALA A 654 37.05 -14.14 23.71
N GLY A 655 36.71 -12.85 23.68
CA GLY A 655 35.38 -12.41 23.26
C GLY A 655 35.09 -12.74 21.80
N ALA A 656 36.05 -12.60 20.89
CA ALA A 656 35.89 -13.02 19.50
C ALA A 656 35.60 -14.52 19.37
N ALA A 657 36.24 -15.35 20.21
CA ALA A 657 35.95 -16.78 20.27
C ALA A 657 34.54 -17.08 20.79
N GLU A 658 34.06 -16.34 21.80
CA GLU A 658 32.68 -16.48 22.30
C GLU A 658 31.64 -16.02 21.27
N LEU A 659 31.89 -14.88 20.60
CA LEU A 659 31.02 -14.36 19.53
C LEU A 659 30.92 -15.33 18.35
N SER A 660 31.97 -16.10 18.08
CA SER A 660 31.98 -17.11 17.01
C SER A 660 30.95 -18.24 17.18
N ASN A 661 30.31 -18.33 18.34
CA ASN A 661 29.20 -19.27 18.59
C ASN A 661 27.88 -18.80 17.92
N ALA A 662 27.77 -17.52 17.53
CA ALA A 662 26.62 -17.00 16.78
C ALA A 662 26.75 -17.28 15.28
N PHE A 663 26.52 -18.53 14.88
CA PHE A 663 26.68 -18.99 13.48
C PHE A 663 25.74 -18.32 12.47
N SER A 664 24.72 -17.61 12.93
CA SER A 664 23.74 -16.92 12.08
C SER A 664 24.25 -15.61 11.47
N ILE A 665 25.34 -15.05 12.00
CA ILE A 665 25.85 -13.72 11.61
C ILE A 665 26.27 -13.72 10.14
N ARG A 666 25.82 -12.69 9.43
CA ARG A 666 26.14 -12.42 8.01
C ARG A 666 27.01 -11.19 7.85
N ASP A 667 26.84 -10.20 8.72
CA ASP A 667 27.52 -8.92 8.66
C ASP A 667 28.18 -8.65 10.01
N LEU A 668 29.51 -8.58 10.02
CA LEU A 668 30.30 -8.42 11.24
C LEU A 668 31.27 -7.25 11.11
N ASP A 669 31.16 -6.27 12.00
CA ASP A 669 32.06 -5.12 12.10
C ASP A 669 32.63 -5.02 13.51
N LEU A 670 33.93 -5.27 13.64
CA LEU A 670 34.62 -5.27 14.93
C LEU A 670 35.71 -4.19 14.95
N MET A 671 35.67 -3.34 15.96
CA MET A 671 36.72 -2.36 16.24
C MET A 671 37.37 -2.64 17.59
N SER A 672 38.61 -3.10 17.61
CA SER A 672 39.32 -3.34 18.86
C SER A 672 40.84 -3.41 18.71
N ASN A 673 41.55 -2.77 19.63
CA ASN A 673 42.99 -2.90 19.77
C ASN A 673 43.42 -4.20 20.49
N GLY A 674 42.50 -4.91 21.15
CA GLY A 674 42.76 -6.18 21.82
C GLY A 674 42.60 -7.42 20.93
N LEU A 675 42.14 -7.24 19.68
CA LEU A 675 41.91 -8.32 18.74
C LEU A 675 43.17 -8.61 17.92
N THR A 676 43.65 -9.86 17.97
CA THR A 676 44.81 -10.34 17.23
C THR A 676 44.43 -11.40 16.19
N ASP A 677 45.42 -11.98 15.52
CA ASP A 677 45.24 -13.11 14.60
C ASP A 677 44.60 -14.35 15.26
N ARG A 678 44.69 -14.53 16.59
CA ARG A 678 44.00 -15.63 17.27
C ARG A 678 42.49 -15.45 17.29
N GLY A 679 42.02 -14.24 17.58
CA GLY A 679 40.60 -13.89 17.50
C GLY A 679 40.10 -13.96 16.07
N LEU A 680 40.87 -13.43 15.11
CA LEU A 680 40.57 -13.50 13.68
C LEU A 680 40.38 -14.95 13.20
N LYS A 681 41.25 -15.86 13.64
CA LYS A 681 41.14 -17.30 13.35
C LYS A 681 39.85 -17.90 13.90
N SER A 682 39.41 -17.47 15.07
CA SER A 682 38.19 -17.98 15.72
C SER A 682 36.92 -17.59 14.97
N LEU A 683 36.89 -16.40 14.36
CA LEU A 683 35.76 -15.92 13.55
C LEU A 683 35.49 -16.78 12.30
N GLY A 684 36.47 -17.56 11.84
CA GLY A 684 36.29 -18.53 10.74
C GLY A 684 35.28 -19.65 11.03
N ARG A 685 34.74 -19.74 12.24
CA ARG A 685 33.64 -20.67 12.57
C ARG A 685 32.27 -20.16 12.12
N ILE A 686 32.12 -18.86 11.84
CA ILE A 686 30.85 -18.25 11.44
C ILE A 686 30.67 -18.46 9.94
N ASN A 687 30.22 -19.64 9.56
CA ASN A 687 30.17 -20.09 8.16
C ASN A 687 29.17 -19.36 7.25
N ARG A 688 28.31 -18.50 7.81
CA ARG A 688 27.33 -17.68 7.09
C ARG A 688 27.77 -16.23 6.87
N LEU A 689 29.00 -15.86 7.25
CA LEU A 689 29.51 -14.51 7.02
C LEU A 689 29.53 -14.18 5.53
N THR A 690 28.97 -13.02 5.22
CA THR A 690 28.98 -12.40 3.88
C THR A 690 29.81 -11.13 3.85
N ARG A 691 29.84 -10.37 4.95
CA ARG A 691 30.68 -9.18 5.11
C ARG A 691 31.40 -9.21 6.46
N LEU A 692 32.70 -8.93 6.42
CA LEU A 692 33.54 -8.83 7.61
C LEU A 692 34.41 -7.57 7.53
N THR A 693 34.25 -6.68 8.50
CA THR A 693 35.12 -5.52 8.72
C THR A 693 35.84 -5.70 10.06
N ILE A 694 37.17 -5.63 10.03
CA ILE A 694 38.01 -5.65 11.22
C ILE A 694 38.83 -4.37 11.27
N THR A 695 38.67 -3.60 12.34
CA THR A 695 39.55 -2.48 12.69
C THR A 695 40.36 -2.85 13.93
N SER A 696 41.66 -3.08 13.78
CA SER A 696 42.55 -3.44 14.89
C SER A 696 43.97 -2.93 14.64
N ASN A 697 44.71 -2.62 15.69
CA ASN A 697 46.14 -2.29 15.59
C ASN A 697 47.08 -3.51 15.69
N GLN A 698 46.56 -4.71 15.97
CA GLN A 698 47.35 -5.91 16.31
C GLN A 698 47.19 -7.08 15.32
N VAL A 699 46.38 -6.93 14.28
CA VAL A 699 46.16 -7.99 13.27
C VAL A 699 47.25 -7.94 12.20
N THR A 700 48.01 -9.03 12.03
CA THR A 700 49.05 -9.13 10.99
C THR A 700 48.60 -9.87 9.74
N GLY A 701 47.53 -10.66 9.86
CA GLY A 701 46.94 -11.46 8.78
C GLY A 701 47.34 -12.94 8.80
N SER A 702 48.20 -13.35 9.74
CA SER A 702 48.52 -14.77 9.99
C SER A 702 47.30 -15.61 10.38
N GLY A 703 46.25 -14.98 10.91
CA GLY A 703 45.00 -15.61 11.33
C GLY A 703 43.94 -15.79 10.23
N LEU A 704 44.20 -15.31 9.01
CA LEU A 704 43.19 -15.28 7.93
C LEU A 704 42.80 -16.66 7.39
N GLY A 705 43.62 -17.69 7.60
CA GLY A 705 43.43 -19.02 6.99
C GLY A 705 41.98 -19.55 7.01
N PRO A 706 41.31 -19.66 8.18
CA PRO A 706 39.92 -20.11 8.23
C PRO A 706 38.91 -19.18 7.55
N LEU A 707 39.12 -17.86 7.60
CA LEU A 707 38.20 -16.87 7.00
C LEU A 707 38.20 -16.94 5.48
N THR A 708 39.34 -17.24 4.87
CA THR A 708 39.45 -17.35 3.40
C THR A 708 38.84 -18.64 2.84
N GLN A 709 38.47 -19.59 3.71
CA GLN A 709 37.75 -20.81 3.36
C GLN A 709 36.24 -20.68 3.53
N LEU A 710 35.73 -19.54 4.00
CA LEU A 710 34.29 -19.35 4.18
C LEU A 710 33.58 -19.30 2.82
N PRO A 711 32.52 -20.10 2.60
CA PRO A 711 31.92 -20.25 1.27
C PRO A 711 31.21 -19.00 0.77
N ASP A 712 30.70 -18.19 1.70
CA ASP A 712 29.80 -17.07 1.41
C ASP A 712 30.40 -15.68 1.69
N LEU A 713 31.65 -15.60 2.15
CA LEU A 713 32.29 -14.31 2.46
C LEU A 713 32.60 -13.56 1.15
N ARG A 714 31.88 -12.46 0.89
CA ARG A 714 31.99 -11.65 -0.34
C ARG A 714 32.73 -10.33 -0.13
N ASP A 715 32.56 -9.69 1.02
CA ASP A 715 33.19 -8.39 1.35
C ASP A 715 34.10 -8.55 2.58
N LEU A 716 35.39 -8.33 2.40
CA LEU A 716 36.39 -8.39 3.48
C LEU A 716 37.11 -7.05 3.57
N SER A 717 36.98 -6.38 4.71
CA SER A 717 37.71 -5.17 5.03
C SER A 717 38.61 -5.36 6.24
N LEU A 718 39.91 -5.09 6.06
CA LEU A 718 40.90 -5.08 7.13
C LEU A 718 41.48 -3.68 7.25
N GLN A 719 41.16 -3.00 8.34
CA GLN A 719 41.68 -1.69 8.70
C GLN A 719 42.72 -1.87 9.81
N THR A 720 43.96 -2.14 9.43
CA THR A 720 45.02 -2.37 10.39
C THR A 720 46.37 -1.87 9.90
N PRO A 721 47.15 -1.20 10.75
CA PRO A 721 48.55 -0.95 10.46
C PRO A 721 49.37 -2.23 10.43
N GLY A 722 48.95 -3.33 11.09
CA GLY A 722 49.80 -4.50 11.34
C GLY A 722 50.01 -5.47 10.17
N LEU A 723 49.39 -5.28 9.00
CA LEU A 723 49.43 -6.26 7.90
C LEU A 723 50.86 -6.63 7.48
N GLU A 724 51.10 -7.92 7.28
CA GLU A 724 52.37 -8.49 6.80
C GLU A 724 52.19 -9.28 5.50
N ASP A 725 53.29 -9.65 4.84
CA ASP A 725 53.29 -10.40 3.57
C ASP A 725 52.52 -11.74 3.61
N VAL A 726 52.43 -12.37 4.77
CA VAL A 726 51.69 -13.62 4.99
C VAL A 726 50.18 -13.44 4.76
N ALA A 727 49.64 -12.24 5.01
CA ALA A 727 48.23 -11.95 4.77
C ALA A 727 47.85 -12.17 3.30
N PHE A 728 48.74 -11.75 2.38
CA PHE A 728 48.51 -11.83 0.95
C PHE A 728 48.60 -13.24 0.39
N GLU A 729 49.23 -14.19 1.11
CA GLU A 729 49.14 -15.62 0.76
C GLU A 729 47.74 -16.16 0.98
N TYR A 730 47.12 -15.84 2.13
CA TYR A 730 45.76 -16.25 2.44
C TYR A 730 44.74 -15.54 1.56
N LEU A 731 44.87 -14.22 1.37
CA LEU A 731 43.94 -13.43 0.55
C LEU A 731 43.96 -13.88 -0.92
N ALA A 732 45.12 -14.28 -1.45
CA ALA A 732 45.24 -14.87 -2.78
C ALA A 732 44.64 -16.28 -2.89
N ALA A 733 44.16 -16.88 -1.80
CA ALA A 733 43.43 -18.14 -1.78
C ALA A 733 41.92 -17.97 -1.50
N ALA A 734 41.46 -16.75 -1.19
CA ALA A 734 40.09 -16.46 -0.75
C ALA A 734 39.07 -16.41 -1.91
N LYS A 735 38.76 -17.56 -2.50
CA LYS A 735 37.93 -17.68 -3.72
C LYS A 735 36.50 -17.13 -3.60
N SER A 736 35.96 -17.02 -2.38
CA SER A 736 34.62 -16.49 -2.15
C SER A 736 34.57 -14.96 -2.22
N VAL A 737 35.67 -14.28 -1.89
CA VAL A 737 35.74 -12.83 -1.68
C VAL A 737 35.72 -12.11 -3.01
N GLU A 738 34.79 -11.18 -3.19
CA GLU A 738 34.66 -10.36 -4.39
C GLU A 738 35.18 -8.94 -4.19
N LYS A 739 35.06 -8.42 -2.96
CA LYS A 739 35.49 -7.08 -2.56
C LYS A 739 36.48 -7.19 -1.43
N LEU A 740 37.69 -6.68 -1.65
CA LEU A 740 38.76 -6.68 -0.67
C LEU A 740 39.20 -5.25 -0.38
N ARG A 741 39.04 -4.79 0.87
CA ARG A 741 39.42 -3.44 1.30
C ARG A 741 40.48 -3.48 2.38
N LEU A 742 41.71 -3.13 2.02
CA LEU A 742 42.83 -3.03 2.95
C LEU A 742 43.12 -1.55 3.17
N ALA A 743 42.96 -1.08 4.40
CA ALA A 743 43.14 0.34 4.74
C ALA A 743 44.03 0.52 5.97
N HIS A 744 44.66 1.70 6.05
CA HIS A 744 45.62 2.04 7.09
C HIS A 744 45.15 3.28 7.86
N ARG A 745 45.13 3.22 9.20
CA ARG A 745 44.88 4.38 10.07
C ARG A 745 46.20 5.04 10.48
N GLY A 746 46.66 6.01 9.69
CA GLY A 746 47.48 7.14 10.14
C GLY A 746 48.85 6.91 10.81
N ILE A 747 49.42 5.71 10.88
CA ILE A 747 50.72 5.45 11.54
C ILE A 747 51.55 4.45 10.74
N ARG A 748 52.55 4.95 9.99
CA ARG A 748 53.58 4.22 9.23
C ARG A 748 53.49 2.67 9.30
N PRO A 749 53.17 1.97 8.19
CA PRO A 749 53.08 0.51 8.21
C PRO A 749 54.39 -0.12 8.72
N PRO A 750 54.32 -1.29 9.39
CA PRO A 750 55.49 -2.01 9.85
C PRO A 750 56.39 -2.32 8.65
N ALA A 751 57.70 -2.37 8.87
CA ALA A 751 58.70 -2.68 7.84
C ALA A 751 58.53 -4.07 7.18
N ALA A 752 57.54 -4.86 7.63
CA ALA A 752 57.27 -6.24 7.24
C ALA A 752 56.26 -6.41 6.07
N LEU A 753 55.64 -5.33 5.59
CA LEU A 753 54.82 -5.37 4.37
C LEU A 753 55.63 -4.92 3.15
N THR A 754 55.94 -5.85 2.26
CA THR A 754 56.75 -5.63 1.06
C THR A 754 55.91 -5.57 -0.21
N ASN A 755 56.46 -4.97 -1.27
CA ASN A 755 55.84 -4.99 -2.60
C ASN A 755 55.66 -6.41 -3.12
N ASP A 756 56.65 -7.27 -2.93
CA ASP A 756 56.61 -8.66 -3.40
C ASP A 756 55.54 -9.47 -2.66
N GLY A 757 55.36 -9.21 -1.36
CA GLY A 757 54.27 -9.76 -0.57
C GLY A 757 52.90 -9.35 -1.10
N MET A 758 52.68 -8.05 -1.32
CA MET A 758 51.43 -7.54 -1.88
C MET A 758 51.13 -8.12 -3.27
N MET A 759 52.15 -8.28 -4.11
CA MET A 759 52.02 -8.84 -5.46
C MET A 759 51.56 -10.31 -5.47
N LYS A 760 51.56 -11.03 -4.35
CA LYS A 760 50.96 -12.37 -4.27
C LYS A 760 49.46 -12.36 -4.61
N ILE A 761 48.78 -11.23 -4.45
CA ILE A 761 47.36 -11.07 -4.81
C ILE A 761 47.10 -11.16 -6.33
N ARG A 762 48.13 -11.12 -7.18
CA ARG A 762 48.00 -11.20 -8.64
C ARG A 762 47.26 -12.46 -9.14
N GLY A 763 47.22 -13.52 -8.33
CA GLY A 763 46.46 -14.74 -8.63
C GLY A 763 44.95 -14.61 -8.38
N ALA A 764 44.48 -13.51 -7.78
CA ALA A 764 43.11 -13.28 -7.34
C ALA A 764 42.17 -12.75 -8.43
N THR A 765 42.16 -13.41 -9.60
CA THR A 765 41.45 -12.97 -10.82
C THR A 765 39.92 -12.93 -10.73
N TRP A 766 39.34 -13.42 -9.63
CA TRP A 766 37.90 -13.38 -9.35
C TRP A 766 37.46 -12.10 -8.62
N LEU A 767 38.39 -11.31 -8.08
CA LEU A 767 38.07 -10.07 -7.39
C LEU A 767 37.39 -9.08 -8.34
N LYS A 768 36.35 -8.41 -7.86
CA LYS A 768 35.67 -7.32 -8.56
C LYS A 768 36.20 -5.96 -8.11
N GLU A 769 36.60 -5.85 -6.84
CA GLU A 769 37.02 -4.58 -6.22
C GLU A 769 38.21 -4.87 -5.27
N LEU A 770 39.33 -4.18 -5.47
CA LEU A 770 40.53 -4.31 -4.65
C LEU A 770 41.03 -2.93 -4.23
N TRP A 771 40.97 -2.64 -2.93
CA TRP A 771 41.57 -1.43 -2.34
C TRP A 771 42.83 -1.84 -1.60
N LEU A 772 43.95 -1.33 -2.07
CA LEU A 772 45.25 -1.56 -1.44
C LEU A 772 45.52 -0.51 -0.36
N PRO A 773 46.22 -0.87 0.72
CA PRO A 773 46.49 0.07 1.80
C PRO A 773 47.43 1.18 1.29
N ARG A 774 47.29 2.39 1.84
CA ARG A 774 48.28 3.44 1.64
C ARG A 774 49.63 2.91 2.14
N ASN A 775 50.64 2.98 1.29
CA ASN A 775 51.96 2.52 1.67
C ASN A 775 53.01 3.62 1.50
N ASP A 776 53.50 4.13 2.62
CA ASP A 776 54.66 5.02 2.64
C ASP A 776 55.99 4.25 2.35
N THR A 777 55.92 2.92 2.10
CA THR A 777 57.03 2.05 1.65
C THR A 777 56.99 1.68 0.16
N GLY A 778 56.05 2.23 -0.62
CA GLY A 778 56.19 2.37 -2.07
C GLY A 778 55.79 1.18 -2.95
N ILE A 779 54.51 0.79 -2.98
CA ILE A 779 53.99 0.14 -4.20
C ILE A 779 54.09 1.19 -5.31
N THR A 780 55.00 0.97 -6.26
CA THR A 780 55.21 1.95 -7.32
C THR A 780 53.96 2.00 -8.21
N GLU A 781 53.71 3.15 -8.83
CA GLU A 781 52.69 3.27 -9.88
C GLU A 781 52.86 2.16 -10.94
N THR A 782 54.11 1.77 -11.22
CA THR A 782 54.46 0.62 -12.07
C THR A 782 53.88 -0.71 -11.57
N LYS A 783 53.93 -1.00 -10.27
CA LYS A 783 53.38 -2.24 -9.67
C LYS A 783 51.85 -2.23 -9.62
N ILE A 784 51.24 -1.05 -9.42
CA ILE A 784 49.78 -0.89 -9.53
C ILE A 784 49.33 -1.14 -10.98
N ASN A 785 50.06 -0.60 -11.96
CA ASN A 785 49.79 -0.85 -13.37
C ASN A 785 49.98 -2.33 -13.73
N GLU A 786 51.02 -2.98 -13.20
CA GLU A 786 51.23 -4.42 -13.35
C GLU A 786 50.04 -5.23 -12.77
N LEU A 787 49.50 -4.83 -11.61
CA LEU A 787 48.29 -5.47 -11.06
C LEU A 787 47.05 -5.22 -11.90
N ASN A 788 46.86 -4.02 -12.44
CA ASN A 788 45.76 -3.70 -13.36
C ASN A 788 45.80 -4.57 -14.63
N GLU A 789 46.99 -4.82 -15.17
CA GLU A 789 47.17 -5.71 -16.32
C GLU A 789 46.88 -7.18 -15.97
N LEU A 790 47.32 -7.64 -14.79
CA LEU A 790 47.13 -9.03 -14.33
C LEU A 790 45.69 -9.31 -13.86
N LEU A 791 44.94 -8.27 -13.47
CA LEU A 791 43.57 -8.35 -12.97
C LEU A 791 42.62 -7.46 -13.80
N PRO A 792 42.47 -7.71 -15.11
CA PRO A 792 41.82 -6.78 -16.04
C PRO A 792 40.30 -6.61 -15.82
N LYS A 793 39.69 -7.46 -14.99
CA LYS A 793 38.27 -7.39 -14.60
C LYS A 793 38.06 -6.87 -13.17
N THR A 794 39.13 -6.63 -12.44
CA THR A 794 39.11 -6.11 -11.08
C THR A 794 39.25 -4.59 -11.13
N ASN A 795 38.35 -3.88 -10.47
CA ASN A 795 38.54 -2.47 -10.21
C ASN A 795 39.59 -2.31 -9.10
N VAL A 796 40.87 -2.28 -9.48
CA VAL A 796 41.97 -2.01 -8.55
C VAL A 796 41.99 -0.51 -8.27
N ILE A 797 41.61 -0.15 -7.06
CA ILE A 797 41.58 1.23 -6.59
C ILE A 797 42.85 1.44 -5.78
N PRO A 798 43.89 2.08 -6.33
CA PRO A 798 44.98 2.56 -5.51
C PRO A 798 44.42 3.64 -4.58
N TYR A 799 44.85 3.66 -3.33
CA TYR A 799 44.48 4.74 -2.42
C TYR A 799 45.16 6.03 -2.89
N THR A 800 44.49 6.81 -3.74
CA THR A 800 44.98 8.11 -4.22
C THR A 800 44.10 9.26 -3.71
N VAL A 801 44.76 10.40 -3.57
CA VAL A 801 44.27 11.78 -3.40
C VAL A 801 44.37 12.39 -1.99
N THR A 802 45.07 13.52 -2.03
CA THR A 802 45.40 14.58 -1.07
C THR A 802 44.27 15.02 -0.14
N TRP A 803 44.65 15.31 1.11
CA TRP A 803 43.89 16.23 1.97
C TRP A 803 44.08 17.66 1.43
N ASN A 804 43.00 18.32 1.03
CA ASN A 804 42.89 19.78 1.11
C ASN A 804 42.08 20.11 2.36
#